data_AF-J9ECR0-F1
#
_entry.id   AF-J9ECR0-F1
#
_cell.length_a   1.000
_cell.length_b   1.000
_cell.length_c   1.000
_cell.angle_alpha   90.00
_cell.angle_beta   90.00
_cell.angle_gamma   90.00
#
_symmetry.space_group_name_H-M   'P 1'
#
loop_
_entity.id
_entity.type
_entity.pdbx_description
1 polymer ?
#
loop_
_entity_poly.entity_id
_entity_poly.type
_entity_poly.pdbx_seq_one_letter_code
_entity_poly.pdbx_strand_id
1 'polypeptide(L)'
;VAIRKLHELAQDASRELGTEKRTRSLSPGGTPLPPSEALRSVRNIIRNKDSQIQQLERKLKIVEGQVKEFVNKFEHADEARRYLDKHLAESKRDLTNQVRNLDNAERQIRRLEERLRAADLEKAAVEKARKFLEEEINKLHQQYQKATVEEGRKARDKQHEINLGFEEEYKNRINELKNRIEIIQRDNTKLKAELNTMRDKYRDTENEYNITLRKLEEKDTALRHLDEMKRQLTNELDQQRTRYDALNSEFDKLNNEYENANKTATTLEQTFREIKQQRDEYSKQKDELSRQMFDLKHQLENEKAAREEAEKTTSRLTTEIEKFKLQITDYENQLSMLRRHNDELDTQIKSSQAKLSAIENDLITSQKETVRLNELNGRLQREKQDAINQKLKSDSDTGTWKEQIRKLEQEIEKLRTENRTITEQEERTRDALTKETNRSHLLQKELEETKSEIEELESESFTFFLNEKKKIKRLEQEIEGSSRGTGKNGSEETDKISLGPSAPIVYDTEIHEIRIRGVNDKWKTELDKLLSEKDELERKIRDLEDQIVQKNREIERQESDIAELKRKHQEEIDRLRSEMSQLHDKHQNDLDDEKEQYNKNLESIKLVEDELRNKLAEAERKFAEAQNRENQLEREKAELKEKYEQGLTQIQKFKDDLDDTQQEAEN
;
A
#
# COMPACT_ATOMS: atom_id res chain seq x y z
N VAL A 1 174.57 38.21 245.39
CA VAL A 1 174.14 36.95 246.06
C VAL A 1 174.22 35.76 245.07
N ALA A 2 175.40 35.51 244.49
CA ALA A 2 175.51 34.72 243.25
C ALA A 2 175.71 33.19 243.45
N ILE A 3 175.59 32.67 244.68
CA ILE A 3 175.96 31.27 245.00
C ILE A 3 174.76 30.39 245.37
N ARG A 4 173.75 30.89 246.11
CA ARG A 4 172.51 30.10 246.36
C ARG A 4 171.81 29.71 245.06
N LYS A 5 171.77 30.66 244.10
CA LYS A 5 171.16 30.54 242.77
C LYS A 5 171.84 29.54 241.81
N LEU A 6 172.80 28.73 242.29
CA LEU A 6 173.48 27.67 241.54
C LEU A 6 173.21 26.26 242.08
N HIS A 7 172.84 26.08 243.35
CA HIS A 7 172.54 24.74 243.90
C HIS A 7 171.07 24.34 243.67
N GLU A 8 170.16 25.32 243.70
CA GLU A 8 168.75 25.15 243.33
C GLU A 8 168.57 24.82 241.83
N LEU A 9 169.63 24.94 241.01
CA LEU A 9 169.69 24.43 239.63
C LEU A 9 170.12 22.96 239.51
N ALA A 10 170.61 22.33 240.58
CA ALA A 10 171.04 20.94 240.58
C ALA A 10 169.98 19.98 241.17
N GLN A 11 169.16 20.47 242.11
CA GLN A 11 168.26 19.62 242.90
C GLN A 11 166.78 19.64 242.44
N ASP A 12 166.36 20.63 241.66
CA ASP A 12 165.05 20.69 240.98
C ASP A 12 165.10 20.20 239.51
N ALA A 13 166.16 19.50 239.11
CA ALA A 13 166.29 18.86 237.80
C ALA A 13 165.34 17.64 237.58
N SER A 14 164.36 17.43 238.48
CA SER A 14 163.55 16.22 238.59
C SER A 14 162.04 16.49 238.61
N ARG A 15 161.57 17.59 238.01
CA ARG A 15 160.14 17.83 237.73
C ARG A 15 159.82 17.73 236.24
N GLU A 16 159.90 16.50 235.73
CA GLU A 16 159.07 16.09 234.59
C GLU A 16 157.77 15.48 235.12
N LEU A 17 156.63 15.89 234.54
CA LEU A 17 155.27 15.40 234.83
C LEU A 17 154.45 15.60 233.54
N GLY A 18 154.02 14.58 232.79
CA GLY A 18 154.31 13.13 232.80
C GLY A 18 153.83 12.55 231.44
N THR A 19 153.60 11.25 231.19
CA THR A 19 153.57 10.00 232.01
C THR A 19 153.72 8.77 231.07
N GLU A 20 153.99 7.52 231.50
CA GLU A 20 155.05 7.03 232.43
C GLU A 20 155.23 5.48 232.35
N LYS A 21 156.40 4.93 232.79
CA LYS A 21 156.62 3.49 233.14
C LYS A 21 157.94 3.21 233.93
N ARG A 22 157.83 2.76 235.20
CA ARG A 22 158.72 1.84 236.00
C ARG A 22 160.15 2.21 236.56
N THR A 23 160.28 2.01 237.90
CA THR A 23 161.33 1.29 238.72
C THR A 23 162.70 1.86 239.22
N ARG A 24 162.77 2.10 240.56
CA ARG A 24 163.76 1.69 241.63
C ARG A 24 165.27 2.09 241.66
N SER A 25 165.71 2.44 242.90
CA SER A 25 167.07 2.40 243.53
C SER A 25 168.16 3.38 243.03
N LEU A 26 169.12 3.89 243.85
CA LEU A 26 169.42 3.73 245.30
C LEU A 26 170.07 5.03 245.87
N SER A 27 170.19 5.16 247.20
CA SER A 27 170.93 6.21 247.94
C SER A 27 172.18 5.61 248.62
N PRO A 28 172.93 6.32 249.50
CA PRO A 28 173.28 7.76 249.59
C PRO A 28 174.79 7.93 249.22
N GLY A 29 175.49 9.06 249.36
CA GLY A 29 175.24 10.38 249.95
C GLY A 29 176.57 11.16 250.03
N GLY A 30 176.68 12.17 250.87
CA GLY A 30 177.96 12.85 251.08
C GLY A 30 177.99 13.87 252.22
N THR A 31 179.12 13.87 252.93
CA THR A 31 179.72 15.09 253.52
C THR A 31 181.04 15.36 252.75
N PRO A 32 181.92 16.32 253.11
CA PRO A 32 182.11 17.53 252.28
C PRO A 32 183.32 17.50 251.30
N LEU A 33 183.52 18.60 250.55
CA LEU A 33 184.60 18.92 249.56
C LEU A 33 184.32 18.43 248.12
N PRO A 34 185.05 18.88 247.05
CA PRO A 34 185.86 20.09 246.84
C PRO A 34 185.37 20.94 245.60
N PRO A 35 185.97 22.12 245.29
CA PRO A 35 185.36 23.10 244.38
C PRO A 35 185.28 22.82 242.85
N SER A 36 185.86 21.75 242.32
CA SER A 36 186.12 21.64 240.86
C SER A 36 184.95 21.19 239.98
N GLU A 37 183.97 20.45 240.52
CA GLU A 37 183.02 19.70 239.68
C GLU A 37 181.76 20.47 239.24
N ALA A 38 181.30 21.43 240.05
CA ALA A 38 180.00 22.10 239.85
C ALA A 38 179.82 22.73 238.45
N LEU A 39 180.90 23.26 237.85
CA LEU A 39 180.88 23.90 236.54
C LEU A 39 180.65 22.94 235.36
N ARG A 40 180.83 21.62 235.54
CA ARG A 40 180.52 20.64 234.47
C ARG A 40 179.02 20.40 234.30
N SER A 41 178.25 20.40 235.39
CA SER A 41 176.81 20.10 235.37
C SER A 41 176.02 21.10 234.50
N VAL A 42 176.16 22.39 234.80
CA VAL A 42 175.41 23.49 234.13
C VAL A 42 175.59 23.47 232.60
N ARG A 43 176.78 23.10 232.11
CA ARG A 43 177.10 23.07 230.67
C ARG A 43 176.33 22.00 229.88
N ASN A 44 175.96 20.89 230.52
CA ASN A 44 175.18 19.83 229.86
C ASN A 44 173.69 20.21 229.72
N ILE A 45 173.12 20.92 230.72
CA ILE A 45 171.70 21.30 230.72
C ILE A 45 171.37 22.22 229.52
N ILE A 46 172.23 23.21 229.25
CA ILE A 46 172.02 24.19 228.17
C ILE A 46 171.94 23.50 226.79
N ARG A 47 172.88 22.59 226.48
CA ARG A 47 172.88 21.82 225.21
C ARG A 47 171.61 21.01 224.97
N ASN A 48 170.99 20.52 226.04
CA ASN A 48 169.79 19.70 225.93
C ASN A 48 168.54 20.55 225.59
N LYS A 49 168.51 21.82 225.99
CA LYS A 49 167.42 22.76 225.65
C LYS A 49 167.46 23.25 224.21
N ASP A 50 168.62 23.57 223.66
CA ASP A 50 168.77 23.90 222.23
C ASP A 50 168.23 22.78 221.32
N SER A 51 168.52 21.52 221.70
CA SER A 51 168.06 20.34 220.95
C SER A 51 166.52 20.19 220.94
N GLN A 52 165.83 20.62 222.01
CA GLN A 52 164.36 20.64 222.07
C GLN A 52 163.77 21.75 221.18
N ILE A 53 164.38 22.93 221.14
CA ILE A 53 163.92 24.06 220.31
C ILE A 53 163.98 23.69 218.82
N GLN A 54 165.11 23.15 218.35
CA GLN A 54 165.27 22.70 216.97
C GLN A 54 164.32 21.57 216.54
N GLN A 55 163.73 20.81 217.47
CA GLN A 55 162.67 19.84 217.14
C GLN A 55 161.30 20.50 216.95
N LEU A 56 160.99 21.55 217.70
CA LEU A 56 159.69 22.25 217.62
C LEU A 56 159.60 23.10 216.35
N GLU A 57 160.67 23.81 215.98
CA GLU A 57 160.75 24.59 214.73
C GLU A 57 160.49 23.71 213.49
N ARG A 58 161.05 22.50 213.46
CA ARG A 58 160.80 21.53 212.37
C ARG A 58 159.34 21.08 212.31
N LYS A 59 158.68 20.90 213.46
CA LYS A 59 157.25 20.53 213.51
C LYS A 59 156.35 21.67 213.03
N LEU A 60 156.62 22.90 213.44
CA LEU A 60 155.87 24.08 213.00
C LEU A 60 155.89 24.19 211.47
N LYS A 61 157.09 24.11 210.88
CA LYS A 61 157.31 24.24 209.43
C LYS A 61 156.63 23.14 208.58
N ILE A 62 156.36 21.96 209.17
CA ILE A 62 155.59 20.90 208.52
C ILE A 62 154.09 21.24 208.52
N VAL A 63 153.56 21.74 209.64
CA VAL A 63 152.14 22.12 209.76
C VAL A 63 151.80 23.31 208.86
N GLU A 64 152.68 24.31 208.78
CA GLU A 64 152.53 25.45 207.86
C GLU A 64 152.41 25.00 206.40
N GLY A 65 153.18 23.98 205.98
CA GLY A 65 153.08 23.38 204.66
C GLY A 65 151.72 22.71 204.42
N GLN A 66 151.23 21.93 205.37
CA GLN A 66 149.94 21.23 205.28
C GLN A 66 148.75 22.19 205.20
N VAL A 67 148.73 23.26 206.00
CA VAL A 67 147.67 24.29 205.95
C VAL A 67 147.61 24.93 204.56
N LYS A 68 148.76 25.27 203.98
CA LYS A 68 148.84 25.89 202.65
C LYS A 68 148.35 24.95 201.53
N GLU A 69 148.56 23.65 201.68
CA GLU A 69 148.08 22.64 200.74
C GLU A 69 146.54 22.47 200.78
N PHE A 70 145.91 22.64 201.95
CA PHE A 70 144.44 22.56 202.09
C PHE A 70 143.71 23.78 201.52
N VAL A 71 144.28 25.00 201.65
CA VAL A 71 143.68 26.23 201.09
C VAL A 71 143.55 26.11 199.57
N ASN A 72 144.64 25.79 198.86
CA ASN A 72 144.62 25.61 197.41
C ASN A 72 143.57 24.60 196.95
N LYS A 73 143.39 23.49 197.68
CA LYS A 73 142.40 22.44 197.37
C LYS A 73 140.95 22.92 197.54
N PHE A 74 140.70 23.84 198.48
CA PHE A 74 139.37 24.42 198.70
C PHE A 74 139.01 25.45 197.63
N GLU A 75 139.97 26.28 197.21
CA GLU A 75 139.79 27.27 196.14
C GLU A 75 139.42 26.61 194.80
N HIS A 76 140.18 25.58 194.39
CA HIS A 76 139.87 24.80 193.18
C HIS A 76 138.48 24.14 193.22
N ALA A 77 137.98 23.78 194.41
CA ALA A 77 136.67 23.15 194.58
C ALA A 77 135.51 24.14 194.39
N ASP A 78 135.61 25.39 194.87
CA ASP A 78 134.55 26.39 194.65
C ASP A 78 134.55 26.93 193.21
N GLU A 79 135.70 27.03 192.55
CA GLU A 79 135.77 27.35 191.13
C GLU A 79 135.10 26.28 190.26
N ALA A 80 135.40 24.99 190.50
CA ALA A 80 134.74 23.88 189.81
C ALA A 80 133.21 23.87 190.04
N ARG A 81 132.76 24.21 191.26
CA ARG A 81 131.33 24.33 191.59
C ARG A 81 130.65 25.45 190.78
N ARG A 82 131.24 26.65 190.75
CA ARG A 82 130.73 27.80 189.98
C ARG A 82 130.63 27.52 188.49
N TYR A 83 131.59 26.79 187.92
CA TYR A 83 131.56 26.37 186.52
C TYR A 83 130.35 25.46 186.23
N LEU A 84 130.13 24.44 187.07
CA LEU A 84 129.01 23.50 186.92
C LEU A 84 127.64 24.18 187.08
N ASP A 85 127.47 25.06 188.07
CA ASP A 85 126.22 25.80 188.28
C ASP A 85 125.86 26.67 187.07
N LYS A 86 126.84 27.35 186.46
CA LYS A 86 126.64 28.12 185.21
C LYS A 86 126.22 27.21 184.05
N HIS A 87 126.93 26.11 183.83
CA HIS A 87 126.69 25.20 182.71
C HIS A 87 125.32 24.50 182.81
N LEU A 88 124.85 24.24 184.03
CA LEU A 88 123.54 23.68 184.34
C LEU A 88 122.42 24.72 184.14
N ALA A 89 122.66 26.00 184.44
CA ALA A 89 121.73 27.09 184.17
C ALA A 89 121.57 27.37 182.65
N GLU A 90 122.65 27.25 181.88
CA GLU A 90 122.62 27.36 180.41
C GLU A 90 121.84 26.19 179.78
N SER A 91 122.15 24.94 180.16
CA SER A 91 121.43 23.75 179.68
C SER A 91 119.92 23.78 179.96
N LYS A 92 119.48 24.31 181.11
CA LYS A 92 118.06 24.48 181.43
C LYS A 92 117.34 25.49 180.51
N ARG A 93 118.03 26.54 180.04
CA ARG A 93 117.46 27.51 179.09
C ARG A 93 117.24 26.88 177.72
N ASP A 94 118.23 26.12 177.23
CA ASP A 94 118.12 25.47 175.92
C ASP A 94 117.02 24.41 175.88
N LEU A 95 116.88 23.60 176.95
CA LEU A 95 115.75 22.67 177.09
C LEU A 95 114.39 23.40 177.05
N THR A 96 114.29 24.56 177.72
CA THR A 96 113.06 25.37 177.71
C THR A 96 112.74 25.92 176.32
N ASN A 97 113.76 26.25 175.52
CA ASN A 97 113.59 26.69 174.13
C ASN A 97 113.17 25.53 173.22
N GLN A 98 113.74 24.33 173.39
CA GLN A 98 113.36 23.14 172.62
C GLN A 98 111.91 22.74 172.85
N VAL A 99 111.42 22.77 174.10
CA VAL A 99 110.01 22.50 174.43
C VAL A 99 109.07 23.46 173.69
N ARG A 100 109.37 24.77 173.66
CA ARG A 100 108.58 25.76 172.91
C ARG A 100 108.56 25.52 171.40
N ASN A 101 109.64 24.98 170.84
CA ASN A 101 109.71 24.65 169.42
C ASN A 101 108.86 23.42 169.07
N LEU A 102 108.85 22.39 169.93
CA LEU A 102 107.93 21.24 169.82
C LEU A 102 106.46 21.69 169.90
N ASP A 103 106.13 22.53 170.89
CA ASP A 103 104.78 23.06 171.10
C ASP A 103 104.24 23.82 169.87
N ASN A 104 105.11 24.54 169.17
CA ASN A 104 104.79 25.21 167.91
C ASN A 104 104.65 24.22 166.72
N ALA A 105 105.50 23.20 166.65
CA ALA A 105 105.44 22.17 165.61
C ALA A 105 104.15 21.33 165.69
N GLU A 106 103.72 20.92 166.89
CA GLU A 106 102.44 20.23 167.09
C GLU A 106 101.24 21.07 166.61
N ARG A 107 101.22 22.37 166.93
CA ARG A 107 100.18 23.29 166.48
C ARG A 107 100.16 23.43 164.95
N GLN A 108 101.30 23.30 164.29
CA GLN A 108 101.40 23.32 162.83
C GLN A 108 100.93 22.00 162.20
N ILE A 109 101.24 20.85 162.81
CA ILE A 109 100.76 19.52 162.37
C ILE A 109 99.23 19.48 162.37
N ARG A 110 98.58 19.83 163.49
CA ARG A 110 97.09 19.80 163.60
C ARG A 110 96.40 20.65 162.52
N ARG A 111 96.95 21.83 162.21
CA ARG A 111 96.45 22.71 161.13
C ARG A 111 96.60 22.10 159.72
N LEU A 112 97.59 21.24 159.51
CA LEU A 112 97.77 20.52 158.24
C LEU A 112 96.82 19.31 158.16
N GLU A 113 96.60 18.59 159.26
CA GLU A 113 95.60 17.51 159.33
C GLU A 113 94.17 18.02 159.09
N GLU A 114 93.80 19.16 159.67
CA GLU A 114 92.49 19.81 159.45
C GLU A 114 92.31 20.21 157.98
N ARG A 115 93.35 20.79 157.36
CA ARG A 115 93.33 21.12 155.92
C ARG A 115 93.25 19.88 155.03
N LEU A 116 93.93 18.79 155.39
CA LEU A 116 93.88 17.54 154.63
C LEU A 116 92.48 16.93 154.67
N ARG A 117 91.86 16.84 155.87
CA ARG A 117 90.46 16.36 156.01
C ARG A 117 89.47 17.23 155.23
N ALA A 118 89.66 18.55 155.18
CA ALA A 118 88.82 19.43 154.39
C ALA A 118 88.96 19.16 152.88
N ALA A 119 90.19 19.00 152.39
CA ALA A 119 90.46 18.68 150.98
C ALA A 119 89.93 17.30 150.56
N ASP A 120 90.01 16.28 151.43
CA ASP A 120 89.45 14.95 151.17
C ASP A 120 87.91 14.97 151.09
N LEU A 121 87.25 15.76 151.94
CA LEU A 121 85.79 15.97 151.88
C LEU A 121 85.36 16.73 150.62
N GLU A 122 86.10 17.77 150.23
CA GLU A 122 85.85 18.53 149.01
C GLU A 122 86.04 17.63 147.77
N LYS A 123 87.12 16.85 147.72
CA LYS A 123 87.36 15.86 146.66
C LYS A 123 86.24 14.83 146.57
N ALA A 124 85.75 14.31 147.69
CA ALA A 124 84.64 13.36 147.71
C ALA A 124 83.33 13.97 147.18
N ALA A 125 83.08 15.26 147.44
CA ALA A 125 81.94 15.99 146.88
C ALA A 125 82.09 16.19 145.35
N VAL A 126 83.27 16.58 144.88
CA VAL A 126 83.58 16.75 143.44
C VAL A 126 83.46 15.43 142.69
N GLU A 127 83.98 14.32 143.21
CA GLU A 127 83.88 13.00 142.59
C GLU A 127 82.41 12.53 142.48
N LYS A 128 81.56 12.88 143.47
CA LYS A 128 80.12 12.60 143.44
C LYS A 128 79.38 13.47 142.42
N ALA A 129 79.70 14.76 142.33
CA ALA A 129 79.12 15.67 141.33
C ALA A 129 79.52 15.25 139.89
N ARG A 130 80.78 14.87 139.69
CA ARG A 130 81.30 14.31 138.43
C ARG A 130 80.51 13.09 137.99
N LYS A 131 80.30 12.10 138.87
CA LYS A 131 79.54 10.89 138.54
C LYS A 131 78.10 11.19 138.14
N PHE A 132 77.43 12.12 138.82
CA PHE A 132 76.08 12.55 138.45
C PHE A 132 76.04 13.19 137.04
N LEU A 133 77.03 14.02 136.69
CA LEU A 133 77.16 14.58 135.34
C LEU A 133 77.50 13.52 134.29
N GLU A 134 78.36 12.56 134.59
CA GLU A 134 78.66 11.42 133.71
C GLU A 134 77.41 10.55 133.48
N GLU A 135 76.60 10.28 134.51
CA GLU A 135 75.32 9.58 134.38
C GLU A 135 74.30 10.36 133.53
N GLU A 136 74.18 11.68 133.70
CA GLU A 136 73.23 12.49 132.94
C GLU A 136 73.66 12.68 131.48
N ILE A 137 74.97 12.86 131.21
CA ILE A 137 75.52 12.83 129.85
C ILE A 137 75.22 11.50 129.18
N ASN A 138 75.39 10.37 129.89
CA ASN A 138 75.04 9.05 129.36
C ASN A 138 73.54 8.89 129.06
N LYS A 139 72.64 9.41 129.92
CA LYS A 139 71.18 9.42 129.65
C LYS A 139 70.85 10.26 128.41
N LEU A 140 71.36 11.48 128.33
CA LEU A 140 71.16 12.38 127.19
C LEU A 140 71.71 11.77 125.89
N HIS A 141 72.88 11.12 125.94
CA HIS A 141 73.44 10.43 124.78
C HIS A 141 72.57 9.23 124.34
N GLN A 142 72.04 8.44 125.27
CA GLN A 142 71.09 7.36 124.96
C GLN A 142 69.75 7.88 124.41
N GLN A 143 69.24 9.00 124.93
CA GLN A 143 68.04 9.65 124.41
C GLN A 143 68.26 10.18 122.99
N TYR A 144 69.38 10.86 122.75
CA TYR A 144 69.76 11.36 121.43
C TYR A 144 69.93 10.20 120.43
N GLN A 145 70.65 9.13 120.78
CA GLN A 145 70.77 7.94 119.94
C GLN A 145 69.40 7.33 119.60
N LYS A 146 68.51 7.19 120.59
CA LYS A 146 67.15 6.66 120.37
C LYS A 146 66.34 7.56 119.44
N ALA A 147 66.36 8.87 119.66
CA ALA A 147 65.69 9.85 118.81
C ALA A 147 66.23 9.78 117.37
N THR A 148 67.56 9.82 117.17
CA THR A 148 68.19 9.71 115.84
C THR A 148 67.83 8.40 115.13
N VAL A 149 67.79 7.27 115.85
CA VAL A 149 67.41 5.96 115.28
C VAL A 149 65.91 5.90 114.95
N GLU A 150 65.05 6.51 115.77
CA GLU A 150 63.59 6.52 115.55
C GLU A 150 63.19 7.50 114.43
N GLU A 151 63.81 8.67 114.35
CA GLU A 151 63.68 9.61 113.23
C GLU A 151 64.25 9.03 111.95
N GLY A 152 65.46 8.44 112.00
CA GLY A 152 66.07 7.72 110.89
C GLY A 152 65.32 6.46 110.48
N ARG A 153 64.43 5.93 111.34
CA ARG A 153 63.43 4.92 110.96
C ARG A 153 62.23 5.60 110.29
N LYS A 154 61.57 6.56 110.94
CA LYS A 154 60.40 7.28 110.40
C LYS A 154 60.67 7.91 109.03
N ALA A 155 61.89 8.38 108.77
CA ALA A 155 62.31 8.89 107.47
C ALA A 155 62.40 7.79 106.40
N ARG A 156 62.92 6.59 106.74
CA ARG A 156 62.93 5.43 105.83
C ARG A 156 61.54 4.86 105.60
N ASP A 157 60.72 4.76 106.65
CA ASP A 157 59.35 4.25 106.58
C ASP A 157 58.52 5.19 105.67
N LYS A 158 58.61 6.53 105.83
CA LYS A 158 58.02 7.52 104.91
C LYS A 158 58.57 7.46 103.48
N GLN A 159 59.88 7.28 103.31
CA GLN A 159 60.46 7.13 101.96
C GLN A 159 59.95 5.85 101.28
N HIS A 160 59.72 4.78 102.04
CA HIS A 160 59.15 3.55 101.53
C HIS A 160 57.67 3.73 101.13
N GLU A 161 56.87 4.43 101.95
CA GLU A 161 55.49 4.82 101.61
C GLU A 161 55.43 5.65 100.31
N ILE A 162 56.31 6.64 100.16
CA ILE A 162 56.41 7.47 98.94
C ILE A 162 56.82 6.61 97.73
N ASN A 163 57.81 5.72 97.89
CA ASN A 163 58.23 4.82 96.81
C ASN A 163 57.11 3.86 96.40
N LEU A 164 56.38 3.29 97.35
CA LEU A 164 55.22 2.43 97.09
C LEU A 164 54.11 3.19 96.36
N GLY A 165 53.83 4.44 96.76
CA GLY A 165 52.89 5.32 96.05
C GLY A 165 53.28 5.52 94.58
N PHE A 166 54.55 5.86 94.31
CA PHE A 166 55.05 5.96 92.94
C PHE A 166 55.01 4.63 92.19
N GLU A 167 55.36 3.50 92.83
CA GLU A 167 55.26 2.17 92.20
C GLU A 167 53.82 1.82 91.82
N GLU A 168 52.83 2.15 92.65
CA GLU A 168 51.41 1.97 92.34
C GLU A 168 50.92 2.94 91.25
N GLU A 169 51.31 4.22 91.29
CA GLU A 169 51.00 5.19 90.22
C GLU A 169 51.57 4.73 88.87
N TYR A 170 52.84 4.33 88.81
CA TYR A 170 53.46 3.82 87.58
C TYR A 170 52.79 2.52 87.12
N LYS A 171 52.46 1.59 88.03
CA LYS A 171 51.75 0.35 87.71
C LYS A 171 50.34 0.61 87.16
N ASN A 172 49.60 1.54 87.75
CA ASN A 172 48.29 1.96 87.30
C ASN A 172 48.37 2.63 85.91
N ARG A 173 49.34 3.54 85.71
CA ARG A 173 49.59 4.19 84.41
C ARG A 173 50.02 3.20 83.32
N ILE A 174 50.85 2.21 83.66
CA ILE A 174 51.23 1.12 82.75
C ILE A 174 50.01 0.29 82.34
N ASN A 175 49.09 -0.01 83.28
CA ASN A 175 47.87 -0.75 82.98
C ASN A 175 46.88 0.05 82.14
N GLU A 176 46.70 1.34 82.42
CA GLU A 176 45.92 2.26 81.58
C GLU A 176 46.46 2.32 80.15
N LEU A 177 47.78 2.49 80.00
CA LEU A 177 48.44 2.53 78.69
C LEU A 177 48.34 1.19 77.95
N LYS A 178 48.46 0.04 78.63
CA LYS A 178 48.20 -1.28 78.05
C LYS A 178 46.78 -1.40 77.53
N ASN A 179 45.77 -1.09 78.36
CA ASN A 179 44.37 -1.14 77.98
C ASN A 179 44.09 -0.24 76.76
N ARG A 180 44.66 0.97 76.73
CA ARG A 180 44.56 1.89 75.59
C ARG A 180 45.23 1.34 74.33
N ILE A 181 46.39 0.71 74.45
CA ILE A 181 47.08 0.03 73.34
C ILE A 181 46.23 -1.12 72.80
N GLU A 182 45.65 -1.96 73.66
CA GLU A 182 44.79 -3.06 73.22
C GLU A 182 43.51 -2.57 72.52
N ILE A 183 42.88 -1.50 73.01
CA ILE A 183 41.71 -0.88 72.33
C ILE A 183 42.12 -0.39 70.93
N ILE A 184 43.21 0.38 70.83
CA ILE A 184 43.74 0.85 69.55
C ILE A 184 44.09 -0.32 68.61
N GLN A 185 44.62 -1.44 69.14
CA GLN A 185 44.88 -2.65 68.34
C GLN A 185 43.60 -3.32 67.84
N ARG A 186 42.57 -3.46 68.70
CA ARG A 186 41.25 -4.00 68.33
C ARG A 186 40.55 -3.14 67.28
N ASP A 187 40.67 -1.83 67.38
CA ASP A 187 40.07 -0.92 66.41
C ASP A 187 40.89 -0.87 65.11
N ASN A 188 42.22 -1.02 65.17
CA ASN A 188 43.06 -1.18 63.98
C ASN A 188 42.76 -2.48 63.21
N THR A 189 42.41 -3.58 63.88
CA THR A 189 41.99 -4.81 63.19
C THR A 189 40.57 -4.72 62.61
N LYS A 190 39.61 -4.06 63.29
CA LYS A 190 38.30 -3.73 62.70
C LYS A 190 38.44 -2.89 61.43
N LEU A 191 39.14 -1.76 61.50
CA LEU A 191 39.35 -0.87 60.36
C LEU A 191 40.05 -1.56 59.18
N LYS A 192 40.94 -2.53 59.43
CA LYS A 192 41.54 -3.38 58.39
C LYS A 192 40.54 -4.35 57.76
N ALA A 193 39.65 -4.94 58.55
CA ALA A 193 38.59 -5.80 58.04
C ALA A 193 37.58 -4.99 57.19
N GLU A 194 37.12 -3.86 57.71
CA GLU A 194 36.24 -2.91 57.02
C GLU A 194 36.87 -2.41 55.71
N LEU A 195 38.15 -2.03 55.71
CA LEU A 195 38.89 -1.62 54.51
C LEU A 195 38.95 -2.74 53.46
N ASN A 196 39.14 -4.00 53.87
CA ASN A 196 39.12 -5.13 52.94
C ASN A 196 37.72 -5.36 52.38
N THR A 197 36.68 -5.39 53.22
CA THR A 197 35.28 -5.49 52.75
C THR A 197 34.89 -4.35 51.80
N MET A 198 35.40 -3.14 52.00
CA MET A 198 35.19 -2.02 51.08
C MET A 198 35.97 -2.15 49.76
N ARG A 199 37.16 -2.77 49.77
CA ARG A 199 37.91 -3.10 48.54
C ARG A 199 37.22 -4.20 47.75
N ASP A 200 36.72 -5.24 48.41
CA ASP A 200 35.99 -6.33 47.78
C ASP A 200 34.71 -5.78 47.12
N LYS A 201 33.91 -5.00 47.86
CA LYS A 201 32.74 -4.28 47.31
C LYS A 201 33.09 -3.37 46.13
N TYR A 202 34.17 -2.59 46.22
CA TYR A 202 34.61 -1.74 45.11
C TYR A 202 34.89 -2.58 43.86
N ARG A 203 35.65 -3.67 44.02
CA ARG A 203 35.98 -4.60 42.94
C ARG A 203 34.74 -5.27 42.34
N ASP A 204 33.77 -5.63 43.16
CA ASP A 204 32.51 -6.20 42.68
C ASP A 204 31.69 -5.16 41.89
N THR A 205 31.58 -3.92 42.36
CA THR A 205 30.95 -2.83 41.59
C THR A 205 31.71 -2.47 40.31
N GLU A 206 33.03 -2.61 40.29
CA GLU A 206 33.88 -2.44 39.11
C GLU A 206 33.65 -3.59 38.10
N ASN A 207 33.48 -4.83 38.57
CA ASN A 207 33.09 -5.97 37.73
C ASN A 207 31.69 -5.76 37.13
N GLU A 208 30.71 -5.34 37.94
CA GLU A 208 29.34 -5.05 37.49
C GLU A 208 29.29 -3.90 36.48
N TYR A 209 30.05 -2.82 36.71
CA TYR A 209 30.22 -1.73 35.75
C TYR A 209 30.80 -2.24 34.41
N ASN A 210 31.86 -3.05 34.43
CA ASN A 210 32.43 -3.62 33.22
C ASN A 210 31.48 -4.59 32.49
N ILE A 211 30.63 -5.33 33.22
CA ILE A 211 29.61 -6.21 32.64
C ILE A 211 28.46 -5.40 32.01
N THR A 212 28.02 -4.33 32.66
CA THR A 212 26.97 -3.44 32.13
C THR A 212 27.45 -2.64 30.94
N LEU A 213 28.70 -2.19 30.92
CA LEU A 213 29.34 -1.53 29.78
C LEU A 213 29.36 -2.45 28.54
N ARG A 214 29.79 -3.71 28.67
CA ARG A 214 29.76 -4.68 27.56
C ARG A 214 28.35 -4.94 27.05
N LYS A 215 27.36 -5.07 27.94
CA LYS A 215 25.95 -5.19 27.56
C LYS A 215 25.43 -3.95 26.81
N LEU A 216 25.94 -2.76 27.12
CA LEU A 216 25.62 -1.54 26.39
C LEU A 216 26.24 -1.58 24.98
N GLU A 217 27.50 -1.97 24.84
CA GLU A 217 28.19 -2.16 23.55
C GLU A 217 27.49 -3.21 22.67
N GLU A 218 27.06 -4.34 23.26
CA GLU A 218 26.24 -5.35 22.59
C GLU A 218 24.89 -4.78 22.09
N LYS A 219 24.23 -3.93 22.89
CA LYS A 219 22.98 -3.27 22.47
C LYS A 219 23.20 -2.21 21.39
N ASP A 220 24.29 -1.43 21.47
CA ASP A 220 24.66 -0.47 20.44
C ASP A 220 24.95 -1.14 19.08
N THR A 221 25.63 -2.29 19.08
CA THR A 221 25.86 -3.04 17.83
C THR A 221 24.56 -3.62 17.27
N ALA A 222 23.67 -4.12 18.12
CA ALA A 222 22.33 -4.57 17.71
C ALA A 222 21.46 -3.43 17.15
N LEU A 223 21.50 -2.24 17.76
CA LEU A 223 20.79 -1.05 17.27
C LEU A 223 21.31 -0.62 15.89
N ARG A 224 22.62 -0.58 15.67
CA ARG A 224 23.21 -0.27 14.35
C ARG A 224 22.79 -1.28 13.27
N HIS A 225 22.65 -2.56 13.63
CA HIS A 225 22.14 -3.59 12.71
C HIS A 225 20.65 -3.38 12.39
N LEU A 226 19.82 -3.02 13.39
CA LEU A 226 18.41 -2.69 13.20
C LEU A 226 18.21 -1.45 12.31
N ASP A 227 18.99 -0.38 12.50
CA ASP A 227 18.91 0.82 11.67
C ASP A 227 19.37 0.56 10.22
N GLU A 228 20.36 -0.30 9.98
CA GLU A 228 20.75 -0.67 8.63
C GLU A 228 19.69 -1.54 7.93
N MET A 229 19.08 -2.52 8.62
CA MET A 229 17.93 -3.27 8.07
C MET A 229 16.75 -2.35 7.78
N LYS A 230 16.44 -1.39 8.67
CA LYS A 230 15.40 -0.37 8.47
C LYS A 230 15.71 0.50 7.25
N ARG A 231 16.98 0.88 7.04
CA ARG A 231 17.42 1.62 5.83
C ARG A 231 17.23 0.80 4.56
N GLN A 232 17.56 -0.49 4.59
CA GLN A 232 17.35 -1.42 3.48
C GLN A 232 15.85 -1.57 3.14
N LEU A 233 15.00 -1.85 4.14
CA LEU A 233 13.54 -1.94 3.96
C LEU A 233 12.91 -0.63 3.46
N THR A 234 13.44 0.53 3.87
CA THR A 234 13.01 1.84 3.36
C THR A 234 13.37 1.99 1.87
N ASN A 235 14.61 1.65 1.48
CA ASN A 235 15.05 1.67 0.09
C ASN A 235 14.27 0.68 -0.79
N GLU A 236 13.87 -0.47 -0.25
CA GLU A 236 13.01 -1.44 -0.96
C GLU A 236 11.59 -0.90 -1.14
N LEU A 237 11.00 -0.28 -0.11
CA LEU A 237 9.68 0.35 -0.19
C LEU A 237 9.64 1.44 -1.27
N ASP A 238 10.64 2.31 -1.32
CA ASP A 238 10.70 3.39 -2.33
C ASP A 238 11.00 2.86 -3.75
N GLN A 239 11.74 1.75 -3.88
CA GLN A 239 11.84 1.03 -5.16
C GLN A 239 10.49 0.43 -5.60
N GLN A 240 9.72 -0.15 -4.70
CA GLN A 240 8.40 -0.71 -5.03
C GLN A 240 7.38 0.38 -5.35
N ARG A 241 7.42 1.54 -4.68
CA ARG A 241 6.67 2.75 -5.06
C ARG A 241 7.01 3.19 -6.48
N THR A 242 8.30 3.35 -6.78
CA THR A 242 8.77 3.75 -8.12
C THR A 242 8.30 2.77 -9.22
N ARG A 243 8.27 1.46 -8.92
CA ARG A 243 7.73 0.43 -9.83
C ARG A 243 6.21 0.52 -9.98
N TYR A 244 5.49 0.79 -8.89
CA TYR A 244 4.03 0.98 -8.91
C TYR A 244 3.64 2.20 -9.75
N ASP A 245 4.32 3.34 -9.56
CA ASP A 245 4.08 4.57 -10.32
C ASP A 245 4.36 4.36 -11.82
N ALA A 246 5.43 3.63 -12.16
CA ALA A 246 5.74 3.23 -13.54
C ALA A 246 4.64 2.33 -14.14
N LEU A 247 4.21 1.29 -13.41
CA LEU A 247 3.17 0.37 -13.85
C LEU A 247 1.80 1.06 -13.99
N ASN A 248 1.46 1.99 -13.09
CA ASN A 248 0.24 2.80 -13.24
C ASN A 248 0.34 3.69 -14.48
N SER A 249 1.50 4.31 -14.74
CA SER A 249 1.72 5.09 -15.96
C SER A 249 1.64 4.23 -17.23
N GLU A 250 2.01 2.95 -17.19
CA GLU A 250 1.81 2.02 -18.31
C GLU A 250 0.34 1.60 -18.46
N PHE A 251 -0.36 1.36 -17.35
CA PHE A 251 -1.80 1.09 -17.34
C PHE A 251 -2.61 2.27 -17.91
N ASP A 252 -2.31 3.51 -17.48
CA ASP A 252 -2.95 4.72 -17.99
C ASP A 252 -2.73 4.88 -19.50
N LYS A 253 -1.52 4.62 -20.01
CA LYS A 253 -1.23 4.63 -21.46
C LYS A 253 -2.06 3.57 -22.18
N LEU A 254 -2.03 2.32 -21.70
CA LEU A 254 -2.73 1.21 -22.33
C LEU A 254 -4.26 1.39 -22.30
N ASN A 255 -4.82 1.99 -21.24
CA ASN A 255 -6.23 2.34 -21.17
C ASN A 255 -6.60 3.45 -22.16
N ASN A 256 -5.75 4.49 -22.32
CA ASN A 256 -5.94 5.51 -23.35
C ASN A 256 -5.84 4.94 -24.78
N GLU A 257 -4.90 4.02 -25.02
CA GLU A 257 -4.78 3.30 -26.30
C GLU A 257 -6.01 2.43 -26.57
N TYR A 258 -6.50 1.68 -25.56
CA TYR A 258 -7.72 0.88 -25.64
C TYR A 258 -8.96 1.75 -25.91
N GLU A 259 -9.13 2.87 -25.21
CA GLU A 259 -10.22 3.82 -25.46
C GLU A 259 -10.17 4.36 -26.89
N ASN A 260 -8.99 4.70 -27.40
CA ASN A 260 -8.82 5.22 -28.75
C ASN A 260 -9.08 4.14 -29.80
N ALA A 261 -8.63 2.90 -29.57
CA ALA A 261 -8.96 1.75 -30.41
C ALA A 261 -10.46 1.44 -30.42
N ASN A 262 -11.15 1.55 -29.28
CA ASN A 262 -12.60 1.36 -29.18
C ASN A 262 -13.39 2.48 -29.90
N LYS A 263 -12.90 3.72 -29.83
CA LYS A 263 -13.45 4.86 -30.60
C LYS A 263 -13.26 4.66 -32.11
N THR A 264 -12.12 4.16 -32.57
CA THR A 264 -11.93 3.84 -34.00
C THR A 264 -12.74 2.62 -34.44
N ALA A 265 -12.88 1.60 -33.59
CA ALA A 265 -13.74 0.45 -33.87
C ALA A 265 -15.22 0.86 -34.04
N THR A 266 -15.74 1.75 -33.19
CA THR A 266 -17.12 2.25 -33.31
C THR A 266 -17.35 3.14 -34.53
N THR A 267 -16.37 3.94 -34.98
CA THR A 267 -16.49 4.66 -36.26
C THR A 267 -16.38 3.72 -37.47
N LEU A 268 -15.53 2.70 -37.42
CA LEU A 268 -15.47 1.66 -38.45
C LEU A 268 -16.78 0.87 -38.53
N GLU A 269 -17.41 0.53 -37.40
CA GLU A 269 -18.75 -0.07 -37.39
C GLU A 269 -19.81 0.82 -38.05
N GLN A 270 -19.78 2.13 -37.81
CA GLN A 270 -20.72 3.08 -38.44
C GLN A 270 -20.54 3.09 -39.96
N THR A 271 -19.31 3.29 -40.45
CA THR A 271 -19.03 3.23 -41.90
C THR A 271 -19.36 1.88 -42.53
N PHE A 272 -19.19 0.76 -41.81
CA PHE A 272 -19.58 -0.56 -42.29
C PHE A 272 -21.12 -0.72 -42.40
N ARG A 273 -21.89 -0.13 -41.48
CA ARG A 273 -23.37 -0.07 -41.55
C ARG A 273 -23.81 0.76 -42.76
N GLU A 274 -23.17 1.90 -43.02
CA GLU A 274 -23.43 2.75 -44.19
C GLU A 274 -23.12 2.03 -45.51
N ILE A 275 -21.94 1.40 -45.63
CA ILE A 275 -21.55 0.61 -46.80
C ILE A 275 -22.53 -0.56 -47.03
N LYS A 276 -22.98 -1.21 -45.94
CA LYS A 276 -24.00 -2.28 -46.03
C LYS A 276 -25.34 -1.74 -46.55
N GLN A 277 -25.80 -0.59 -46.04
CA GLN A 277 -27.02 0.06 -46.53
C GLN A 277 -26.90 0.44 -48.02
N GLN A 278 -25.80 1.08 -48.42
CA GLN A 278 -25.55 1.42 -49.83
C GLN A 278 -25.57 0.18 -50.73
N ARG A 279 -24.97 -0.93 -50.30
CA ARG A 279 -25.01 -2.21 -51.02
C ARG A 279 -26.43 -2.77 -51.14
N ASP A 280 -27.25 -2.67 -50.09
CA ASP A 280 -28.64 -3.15 -50.11
C ASP A 280 -29.55 -2.24 -50.95
N GLU A 281 -29.23 -0.94 -51.05
CA GLU A 281 -29.86 0.01 -51.98
C GLU A 281 -29.46 -0.27 -53.44
N TYR A 282 -28.17 -0.49 -53.72
CA TYR A 282 -27.71 -0.90 -55.06
C TYR A 282 -28.31 -2.24 -55.49
N SER A 283 -28.52 -3.19 -54.58
CA SER A 283 -29.22 -4.44 -54.90
C SER A 283 -30.65 -4.18 -55.35
N LYS A 284 -31.42 -3.36 -54.61
CA LYS A 284 -32.79 -2.97 -54.99
C LYS A 284 -32.83 -2.25 -56.34
N GLN A 285 -31.89 -1.33 -56.59
CA GLN A 285 -31.76 -0.65 -57.89
C GLN A 285 -31.48 -1.63 -59.03
N LYS A 286 -30.59 -2.60 -58.81
CA LYS A 286 -30.30 -3.66 -59.79
C LYS A 286 -31.51 -4.54 -60.06
N ASP A 287 -32.24 -4.96 -59.03
CA ASP A 287 -33.43 -5.81 -59.16
C ASP A 287 -34.56 -5.07 -59.90
N GLU A 288 -34.73 -3.77 -59.61
CA GLU A 288 -35.70 -2.90 -60.28
C GLU A 288 -35.32 -2.64 -61.75
N LEU A 289 -34.07 -2.31 -62.06
CA LEU A 289 -33.57 -2.22 -63.44
C LEU A 289 -33.72 -3.56 -64.18
N SER A 290 -33.57 -4.70 -63.50
CA SER A 290 -33.77 -6.02 -64.10
C SER A 290 -35.23 -6.29 -64.46
N ARG A 291 -36.19 -5.78 -63.67
CA ARG A 291 -37.63 -5.80 -64.01
C ARG A 291 -37.92 -4.89 -65.20
N GLN A 292 -37.45 -3.64 -65.16
CA GLN A 292 -37.66 -2.69 -66.26
C GLN A 292 -37.08 -3.21 -67.59
N MET A 293 -35.91 -3.87 -67.55
CA MET A 293 -35.35 -4.56 -68.72
C MET A 293 -36.16 -5.78 -69.18
N PHE A 294 -36.81 -6.51 -68.27
CA PHE A 294 -37.74 -7.59 -68.61
C PHE A 294 -39.02 -7.04 -69.26
N ASP A 295 -39.61 -6.00 -68.68
CA ASP A 295 -40.83 -5.37 -69.17
C ASP A 295 -40.62 -4.72 -70.54
N LEU A 296 -39.53 -3.96 -70.73
CA LEU A 296 -39.14 -3.41 -72.03
C LEU A 296 -38.88 -4.51 -73.07
N LYS A 297 -38.27 -5.64 -72.67
CA LYS A 297 -38.08 -6.79 -73.57
C LYS A 297 -39.41 -7.44 -73.94
N HIS A 298 -40.36 -7.55 -73.02
CA HIS A 298 -41.69 -8.09 -73.31
C HIS A 298 -42.50 -7.14 -74.20
N GLN A 299 -42.47 -5.83 -73.94
CA GLN A 299 -43.06 -4.81 -74.81
C GLN A 299 -42.47 -4.87 -76.23
N LEU A 300 -41.15 -5.00 -76.37
CA LEU A 300 -40.48 -5.16 -77.66
C LEU A 300 -40.93 -6.43 -78.41
N GLU A 301 -41.13 -7.55 -77.70
CA GLU A 301 -41.61 -8.79 -78.31
C GLU A 301 -43.09 -8.69 -78.74
N ASN A 302 -43.91 -7.99 -77.96
CA ASN A 302 -45.31 -7.70 -78.32
C ASN A 302 -45.39 -6.76 -79.53
N GLU A 303 -44.53 -5.74 -79.62
CA GLU A 303 -44.41 -4.85 -80.79
C GLU A 303 -43.92 -5.60 -82.04
N LYS A 304 -42.97 -6.53 -81.92
CA LYS A 304 -42.62 -7.43 -83.03
C LYS A 304 -43.83 -8.24 -83.51
N ALA A 305 -44.59 -8.86 -82.60
CA ALA A 305 -45.74 -9.68 -82.95
C ALA A 305 -46.86 -8.84 -83.62
N ALA A 306 -47.11 -7.63 -83.11
CA ALA A 306 -48.03 -6.66 -83.71
C ALA A 306 -47.57 -6.24 -85.11
N ARG A 307 -46.27 -5.95 -85.27
CA ARG A 307 -45.64 -5.63 -86.56
C ARG A 307 -45.72 -6.79 -87.55
N GLU A 308 -45.47 -8.02 -87.13
CA GLU A 308 -45.58 -9.19 -88.01
C GLU A 308 -47.01 -9.36 -88.52
N GLU A 309 -48.04 -9.16 -87.69
CA GLU A 309 -49.44 -9.22 -88.17
C GLU A 309 -49.81 -8.00 -89.03
N ALA A 310 -49.21 -6.83 -88.79
CA ALA A 310 -49.31 -5.67 -89.68
C ALA A 310 -48.66 -5.93 -91.06
N GLU A 311 -47.51 -6.61 -91.10
CA GLU A 311 -46.85 -7.02 -92.36
C GLU A 311 -47.64 -8.13 -93.08
N LYS A 312 -48.19 -9.11 -92.35
CA LYS A 312 -49.11 -10.14 -92.88
C LYS A 312 -50.40 -9.52 -93.47
N THR A 313 -51.03 -8.57 -92.78
CA THR A 313 -52.23 -7.89 -93.28
C THR A 313 -51.93 -6.97 -94.46
N THR A 314 -50.80 -6.26 -94.45
CA THR A 314 -50.32 -5.47 -95.60
C THR A 314 -50.07 -6.35 -96.82
N SER A 315 -49.49 -7.53 -96.64
CA SER A 315 -49.28 -8.53 -97.69
C SER A 315 -50.62 -9.02 -98.27
N ARG A 316 -51.59 -9.41 -97.43
CA ARG A 316 -52.96 -9.77 -97.86
C ARG A 316 -53.58 -8.66 -98.72
N LEU A 317 -53.62 -7.42 -98.23
CA LEU A 317 -54.18 -6.26 -98.93
C LEU A 317 -53.45 -5.97 -100.26
N THR A 318 -52.12 -6.18 -100.32
CA THR A 318 -51.34 -6.04 -101.55
C THR A 318 -51.81 -7.04 -102.62
N THR A 319 -52.01 -8.32 -102.26
CA THR A 319 -52.54 -9.33 -103.19
C THR A 319 -54.00 -9.10 -103.61
N GLU A 320 -54.79 -8.38 -102.80
CA GLU A 320 -56.14 -7.94 -103.20
C GLU A 320 -56.08 -6.77 -104.18
N ILE A 321 -55.21 -5.79 -103.94
CA ILE A 321 -54.94 -4.69 -104.89
C ILE A 321 -54.46 -5.22 -106.25
N GLU A 322 -53.64 -6.28 -106.27
CA GLU A 322 -53.21 -6.94 -107.51
C GLU A 322 -54.38 -7.62 -108.25
N LYS A 323 -55.29 -8.31 -107.54
CA LYS A 323 -56.52 -8.86 -108.13
C LYS A 323 -57.42 -7.76 -108.70
N PHE A 324 -57.60 -6.66 -107.99
CA PHE A 324 -58.40 -5.52 -108.48
C PHE A 324 -57.76 -4.85 -109.69
N LYS A 325 -56.42 -4.72 -109.74
CA LYS A 325 -55.70 -4.25 -110.95
C LYS A 325 -55.98 -5.17 -112.15
N LEU A 326 -55.88 -6.49 -111.98
CA LEU A 326 -56.18 -7.46 -113.04
C LEU A 326 -57.63 -7.37 -113.52
N GLN A 327 -58.59 -7.18 -112.61
CA GLN A 327 -60.00 -6.96 -112.97
C GLN A 327 -60.20 -5.65 -113.74
N ILE A 328 -59.54 -4.56 -113.34
CA ILE A 328 -59.58 -3.28 -114.07
C ILE A 328 -59.02 -3.47 -115.49
N THR A 329 -57.87 -4.14 -115.65
CA THR A 329 -57.29 -4.42 -116.97
C THR A 329 -58.21 -5.28 -117.84
N ASP A 330 -58.93 -6.25 -117.27
CA ASP A 330 -59.92 -7.01 -118.03
C ASP A 330 -61.12 -6.14 -118.47
N TYR A 331 -61.65 -5.28 -117.58
CA TYR A 331 -62.70 -4.33 -117.96
C TYR A 331 -62.23 -3.29 -119.00
N GLU A 332 -60.97 -2.86 -118.97
CA GLU A 332 -60.36 -1.99 -119.99
C GLU A 332 -60.26 -2.70 -121.36
N ASN A 333 -59.94 -4.00 -121.37
CA ASN A 333 -59.94 -4.83 -122.57
C ASN A 333 -61.37 -5.03 -123.11
N GLN A 334 -62.35 -5.33 -122.25
CA GLN A 334 -63.77 -5.43 -122.62
C GLN A 334 -64.29 -4.11 -123.22
N LEU A 335 -63.99 -2.96 -122.58
CA LEU A 335 -64.30 -1.63 -123.11
C LEU A 335 -63.65 -1.38 -124.48
N SER A 336 -62.41 -1.84 -124.67
CA SER A 336 -61.70 -1.69 -125.95
C SER A 336 -62.32 -2.53 -127.07
N MET A 337 -62.83 -3.73 -126.76
CA MET A 337 -63.60 -4.53 -127.73
C MET A 337 -64.97 -3.89 -128.04
N LEU A 338 -65.69 -3.39 -127.03
CA LEU A 338 -66.97 -2.71 -127.22
C LEU A 338 -66.83 -1.44 -128.06
N ARG A 339 -65.73 -0.69 -127.92
CA ARG A 339 -65.41 0.46 -128.80
C ARG A 339 -65.25 0.03 -130.26
N ARG A 340 -64.41 -0.98 -130.53
CA ARG A 340 -64.23 -1.51 -131.90
C ARG A 340 -65.55 -1.98 -132.52
N HIS A 341 -66.39 -2.67 -131.76
CA HIS A 341 -67.71 -3.11 -132.23
C HIS A 341 -68.64 -1.93 -132.54
N ASN A 342 -68.56 -0.82 -131.78
CA ASN A 342 -69.25 0.42 -132.13
C ASN A 342 -68.70 1.07 -133.41
N ASP A 343 -67.38 1.07 -133.62
CA ASP A 343 -66.76 1.59 -134.85
C ASP A 343 -67.20 0.76 -136.10
N GLU A 344 -67.31 -0.56 -135.95
CA GLU A 344 -67.86 -1.47 -136.98
C GLU A 344 -69.35 -1.20 -137.23
N LEU A 345 -70.17 -1.03 -136.20
CA LEU A 345 -71.59 -0.69 -136.32
C LEU A 345 -71.80 0.68 -136.99
N ASP A 346 -71.06 1.70 -136.60
CA ASP A 346 -71.12 3.03 -137.22
C ASP A 346 -70.71 2.99 -138.71
N THR A 347 -69.72 2.14 -139.05
CA THR A 347 -69.35 1.86 -140.44
C THR A 347 -70.48 1.17 -141.22
N GLN A 348 -71.18 0.20 -140.60
CA GLN A 348 -72.37 -0.44 -141.20
C GLN A 348 -73.55 0.52 -141.36
N ILE A 349 -73.77 1.43 -140.40
CA ILE A 349 -74.80 2.47 -140.45
C ILE A 349 -74.50 3.43 -141.61
N LYS A 350 -73.27 3.94 -141.75
CA LYS A 350 -72.86 4.80 -142.86
C LYS A 350 -73.01 4.12 -144.22
N SER A 351 -72.65 2.83 -144.32
CA SER A 351 -72.88 2.02 -145.54
C SER A 351 -74.37 1.88 -145.86
N SER A 352 -75.22 1.74 -144.84
CA SER A 352 -76.68 1.58 -144.99
C SER A 352 -77.38 2.90 -145.34
N GLN A 353 -76.92 4.02 -144.77
CA GLN A 353 -77.36 5.37 -145.13
C GLN A 353 -77.03 5.69 -146.60
N ALA A 354 -75.82 5.36 -147.07
CA ALA A 354 -75.45 5.53 -148.47
C ALA A 354 -76.34 4.72 -149.43
N LYS A 355 -76.75 3.50 -149.04
CA LYS A 355 -77.72 2.68 -149.79
C LYS A 355 -79.12 3.28 -149.78
N LEU A 356 -79.59 3.79 -148.64
CA LEU A 356 -80.88 4.47 -148.53
C LEU A 356 -80.94 5.68 -149.46
N SER A 357 -79.94 6.57 -149.44
CA SER A 357 -79.94 7.74 -150.33
C SER A 357 -79.79 7.40 -151.82
N ALA A 358 -79.27 6.23 -152.20
CA ALA A 358 -79.39 5.75 -153.57
C ALA A 358 -80.84 5.40 -153.93
N ILE A 359 -81.51 4.60 -153.08
CA ILE A 359 -82.90 4.17 -153.26
C ILE A 359 -83.87 5.38 -153.22
N GLU A 360 -83.62 6.39 -152.39
CA GLU A 360 -84.40 7.63 -152.36
C GLU A 360 -84.30 8.41 -153.68
N ASN A 361 -83.13 8.45 -154.32
CA ASN A 361 -82.97 9.07 -155.63
C ASN A 361 -83.71 8.30 -156.74
N ASP A 362 -83.65 6.97 -156.73
CA ASP A 362 -84.39 6.10 -157.67
C ASP A 362 -85.91 6.21 -157.49
N LEU A 363 -86.37 6.38 -156.25
CA LEU A 363 -87.79 6.65 -155.95
C LEU A 363 -88.21 8.01 -156.52
N ILE A 364 -87.40 9.06 -156.33
CA ILE A 364 -87.68 10.42 -156.82
C ILE A 364 -87.73 10.49 -158.36
N THR A 365 -86.94 9.69 -159.09
CA THR A 365 -87.02 9.62 -160.56
C THR A 365 -88.29 8.89 -161.01
N SER A 366 -88.59 7.73 -160.44
CA SER A 366 -89.83 6.97 -160.71
C SER A 366 -91.11 7.78 -160.43
N GLN A 367 -91.11 8.55 -159.34
CA GLN A 367 -92.28 9.34 -158.94
C GLN A 367 -92.54 10.53 -159.90
N LYS A 368 -91.48 11.12 -160.50
CA LYS A 368 -91.61 12.13 -161.58
C LYS A 368 -92.18 11.54 -162.88
N GLU A 369 -91.85 10.30 -163.19
CA GLU A 369 -92.40 9.60 -164.37
C GLU A 369 -93.88 9.25 -164.19
N THR A 370 -94.26 8.83 -162.98
CA THR A 370 -95.66 8.56 -162.59
C THR A 370 -96.55 9.81 -162.73
N VAL A 371 -96.04 11.01 -162.44
CA VAL A 371 -96.78 12.28 -162.64
C VAL A 371 -97.08 12.52 -164.13
N ARG A 372 -96.09 12.34 -165.02
CA ARG A 372 -96.28 12.51 -166.47
C ARG A 372 -97.35 11.58 -167.05
N LEU A 373 -97.38 10.32 -166.59
CA LEU A 373 -98.38 9.34 -167.02
C LEU A 373 -99.80 9.74 -166.58
N ASN A 374 -99.96 10.29 -165.38
CA ASN A 374 -101.25 10.80 -164.90
C ASN A 374 -101.73 12.03 -165.68
N GLU A 375 -100.85 12.97 -166.04
CA GLU A 375 -101.21 14.12 -166.88
C GLU A 375 -101.70 13.69 -168.28
N LEU A 376 -101.08 12.66 -168.86
CA LEU A 376 -101.48 12.12 -170.17
C LEU A 376 -102.87 11.45 -170.10
N ASN A 377 -103.09 10.62 -169.08
CA ASN A 377 -104.37 9.94 -168.81
C ASN A 377 -105.51 10.97 -168.59
N GLY A 378 -105.22 12.05 -167.87
CA GLY A 378 -106.14 13.17 -167.62
C GLY A 378 -106.45 14.05 -168.84
N ARG A 379 -105.81 13.86 -169.99
CA ARG A 379 -106.23 14.43 -171.29
C ARG A 379 -107.16 13.47 -172.03
N LEU A 380 -106.75 12.20 -172.17
CA LEU A 380 -107.52 11.14 -172.83
C LEU A 380 -108.93 10.95 -172.25
N GLN A 381 -109.11 11.08 -170.93
CA GLN A 381 -110.45 11.01 -170.33
C GLN A 381 -111.40 12.15 -170.74
N ARG A 382 -110.89 13.35 -171.04
CA ARG A 382 -111.72 14.49 -171.47
C ARG A 382 -112.16 14.35 -172.91
N GLU A 383 -111.22 14.04 -173.82
CA GLU A 383 -111.51 13.77 -175.24
C GLU A 383 -112.55 12.65 -175.40
N LYS A 384 -112.45 11.60 -174.57
CA LYS A 384 -113.46 10.52 -174.51
C LYS A 384 -114.85 11.03 -174.12
N GLN A 385 -114.97 11.96 -173.18
CA GLN A 385 -116.26 12.44 -172.68
C GLN A 385 -116.96 13.36 -173.68
N ASP A 386 -116.22 14.24 -174.36
CA ASP A 386 -116.79 15.14 -175.37
C ASP A 386 -117.31 14.37 -176.61
N ALA A 387 -116.60 13.32 -177.02
CA ALA A 387 -117.07 12.42 -178.09
C ALA A 387 -118.38 11.71 -177.74
N ILE A 388 -118.58 11.29 -176.48
CA ILE A 388 -119.83 10.68 -176.01
C ILE A 388 -120.98 11.70 -176.04
N ASN A 389 -120.72 12.94 -175.63
CA ASN A 389 -121.72 14.01 -175.64
C ASN A 389 -122.17 14.37 -177.07
N GLN A 390 -121.24 14.43 -178.04
CA GLN A 390 -121.58 14.62 -179.46
C GLN A 390 -122.42 13.48 -180.02
N LYS A 391 -122.10 12.22 -179.69
CA LYS A 391 -122.88 11.06 -180.14
C LYS A 391 -124.35 11.14 -179.70
N LEU A 392 -124.60 11.40 -178.41
CA LEU A 392 -125.95 11.45 -177.86
C LEU A 392 -126.82 12.56 -178.47
N LYS A 393 -126.21 13.67 -178.90
CA LYS A 393 -126.88 14.72 -179.67
C LYS A 393 -127.37 14.20 -181.03
N SER A 394 -126.50 13.48 -181.75
CA SER A 394 -126.80 12.91 -183.07
C SER A 394 -127.84 11.77 -182.99
N ASP A 395 -127.81 10.96 -181.93
CA ASP A 395 -128.82 9.91 -181.68
C ASP A 395 -130.22 10.51 -181.47
N SER A 396 -130.31 11.65 -180.76
CA SER A 396 -131.55 12.44 -180.58
C SER A 396 -132.17 12.83 -181.91
N ASP A 397 -131.38 13.48 -182.76
CA ASP A 397 -131.87 14.07 -184.01
C ASP A 397 -132.22 12.96 -185.02
N THR A 398 -131.50 11.83 -184.98
CA THR A 398 -131.85 10.61 -185.72
C THR A 398 -133.22 10.04 -185.32
N GLY A 399 -133.67 10.27 -184.08
CA GLY A 399 -135.00 9.91 -183.61
C GLY A 399 -136.13 10.72 -184.28
N THR A 400 -135.96 12.04 -184.39
CA THR A 400 -136.96 12.90 -185.04
C THR A 400 -137.07 12.66 -186.55
N TRP A 401 -135.96 12.37 -187.24
CA TRP A 401 -136.00 11.99 -188.67
C TRP A 401 -136.77 10.68 -188.89
N LYS A 402 -136.67 9.68 -188.01
CA LYS A 402 -137.42 8.42 -188.11
C LYS A 402 -138.94 8.61 -187.99
N GLU A 403 -139.40 9.52 -187.13
CA GLU A 403 -140.84 9.80 -187.00
C GLU A 403 -141.40 10.65 -188.16
N GLN A 404 -140.54 11.42 -188.85
CA GLN A 404 -140.91 12.05 -190.13
C GLN A 404 -141.02 11.01 -191.26
N ILE A 405 -140.05 10.08 -191.35
CA ILE A 405 -140.11 8.96 -192.31
C ILE A 405 -141.39 8.15 -192.11
N ARG A 406 -141.74 7.78 -190.88
CA ARG A 406 -142.97 7.04 -190.54
C ARG A 406 -144.26 7.70 -191.07
N LYS A 407 -144.31 9.03 -191.15
CA LYS A 407 -145.46 9.77 -191.69
C LYS A 407 -145.48 9.77 -193.22
N LEU A 408 -144.33 9.97 -193.85
CA LEU A 408 -144.19 9.86 -195.31
C LEU A 408 -144.47 8.44 -195.80
N GLU A 409 -144.11 7.40 -195.04
CA GLU A 409 -144.46 6.00 -195.34
C GLU A 409 -145.98 5.75 -195.32
N GLN A 410 -146.72 6.34 -194.37
CA GLN A 410 -148.19 6.26 -194.34
C GLN A 410 -148.85 7.03 -195.49
N GLU A 411 -148.22 8.10 -195.98
CA GLU A 411 -148.66 8.87 -197.14
C GLU A 411 -148.35 8.13 -198.46
N ILE A 412 -147.18 7.48 -198.55
CA ILE A 412 -146.80 6.59 -199.66
C ILE A 412 -147.75 5.39 -199.75
N GLU A 413 -148.15 4.76 -198.64
CA GLU A 413 -149.07 3.60 -198.70
C GLU A 413 -150.51 4.01 -199.07
N LYS A 414 -150.95 5.22 -198.68
CA LYS A 414 -152.16 5.84 -199.25
C LYS A 414 -152.04 6.02 -200.76
N LEU A 415 -150.96 6.65 -201.22
CA LEU A 415 -150.68 6.85 -202.64
C LEU A 415 -150.50 5.54 -203.41
N ARG A 416 -150.17 4.42 -202.74
CA ARG A 416 -150.17 3.06 -203.31
C ARG A 416 -151.57 2.46 -203.39
N THR A 417 -152.46 2.71 -202.43
CA THR A 417 -153.87 2.32 -202.55
C THR A 417 -154.61 3.13 -203.62
N GLU A 418 -154.29 4.43 -203.76
CA GLU A 418 -154.75 5.25 -204.89
C GLU A 418 -154.10 4.81 -206.20
N ASN A 419 -152.79 4.52 -206.24
CA ASN A 419 -152.18 3.96 -207.44
C ASN A 419 -152.80 2.61 -207.82
N ARG A 420 -153.19 1.74 -206.88
CA ARG A 420 -153.88 0.48 -207.18
C ARG A 420 -155.28 0.70 -207.74
N THR A 421 -156.09 1.59 -207.18
CA THR A 421 -157.41 1.91 -207.78
C THR A 421 -157.25 2.63 -209.11
N ILE A 422 -156.18 3.41 -209.31
CA ILE A 422 -155.77 3.96 -210.60
C ILE A 422 -155.22 2.88 -211.54
N THR A 423 -154.58 1.79 -211.07
CA THR A 423 -154.18 0.68 -211.95
C THR A 423 -155.38 -0.18 -212.33
N GLU A 424 -156.32 -0.41 -211.42
CA GLU A 424 -157.61 -1.03 -211.74
C GLU A 424 -158.45 -0.17 -212.71
N GLN A 425 -158.29 1.16 -212.67
CA GLN A 425 -158.90 2.06 -213.65
C GLN A 425 -158.11 2.09 -214.97
N GLU A 426 -156.78 2.16 -214.95
CA GLU A 426 -155.91 2.06 -216.12
C GLU A 426 -156.13 0.73 -216.84
N GLU A 427 -156.25 -0.37 -216.09
CA GLU A 427 -156.50 -1.71 -216.62
C GLU A 427 -157.93 -1.82 -217.15
N ARG A 428 -158.95 -1.25 -216.50
CA ARG A 428 -160.29 -1.09 -217.10
C ARG A 428 -160.29 -0.19 -218.34
N THR A 429 -159.38 0.79 -218.44
CA THR A 429 -159.18 1.58 -219.66
C THR A 429 -158.27 0.93 -220.69
N ARG A 430 -157.42 -0.04 -220.33
CA ARG A 430 -156.74 -0.95 -221.28
C ARG A 430 -157.71 -2.01 -221.76
N ASP A 431 -158.62 -2.44 -220.93
CA ASP A 431 -159.73 -3.31 -221.29
C ASP A 431 -160.66 -2.58 -222.28
N ALA A 432 -160.99 -1.30 -222.04
CA ALA A 432 -161.66 -0.44 -223.02
C ALA A 432 -160.81 -0.14 -224.27
N LEU A 433 -159.53 0.23 -224.10
CA LEU A 433 -158.62 0.58 -225.19
C LEU A 433 -158.11 -0.65 -225.94
N THR A 434 -158.34 -1.88 -225.50
CA THR A 434 -158.08 -3.12 -226.28
C THR A 434 -159.38 -3.66 -226.86
N LYS A 435 -160.53 -3.40 -226.22
CA LYS A 435 -161.85 -3.54 -226.86
C LYS A 435 -162.05 -2.53 -228.00
N GLU A 436 -161.37 -1.39 -227.99
CA GLU A 436 -161.24 -0.48 -229.15
C GLU A 436 -159.91 -0.59 -229.90
N THR A 437 -158.78 -1.01 -229.29
CA THR A 437 -157.61 -1.57 -230.03
C THR A 437 -157.87 -3.02 -230.41
N ASN A 438 -158.99 -3.13 -231.10
CA ASN A 438 -159.05 -3.67 -232.44
C ASN A 438 -159.46 -5.14 -232.52
N ARG A 439 -160.75 -5.45 -232.69
CA ARG A 439 -161.89 -4.64 -233.19
C ARG A 439 -161.72 -4.09 -234.61
N SER A 440 -160.80 -3.17 -234.93
CA SER A 440 -160.22 -3.08 -236.27
C SER A 440 -159.29 -4.25 -236.62
N HIS A 441 -159.00 -5.24 -235.76
CA HIS A 441 -158.22 -6.44 -236.16
C HIS A 441 -159.10 -7.65 -236.43
N LEU A 442 -160.20 -7.78 -235.67
CA LEU A 442 -161.42 -8.45 -236.13
C LEU A 442 -161.88 -7.79 -237.45
N LEU A 443 -162.24 -6.50 -237.52
CA LEU A 443 -162.61 -5.88 -238.80
C LEU A 443 -161.50 -5.80 -239.86
N GLN A 444 -160.21 -5.97 -239.53
CA GLN A 444 -159.16 -6.05 -240.55
C GLN A 444 -158.98 -7.46 -241.11
N LYS A 445 -159.02 -8.54 -240.30
CA LYS A 445 -158.86 -9.94 -240.74
C LYS A 445 -159.68 -11.01 -239.95
N GLU A 446 -160.90 -10.65 -239.54
CA GLU A 446 -162.14 -11.38 -239.89
C GLU A 446 -162.54 -11.11 -241.37
N LEU A 447 -161.82 -10.21 -242.05
CA LEU A 447 -161.51 -10.34 -243.49
C LEU A 447 -160.57 -11.54 -243.80
N GLU A 448 -160.20 -12.34 -242.79
CA GLU A 448 -159.57 -13.67 -242.82
C GLU A 448 -160.30 -14.61 -241.83
N GLU A 449 -161.56 -14.29 -241.52
CA GLU A 449 -162.42 -14.98 -240.57
C GLU A 449 -162.39 -16.47 -240.85
N THR A 450 -162.06 -17.23 -239.82
CA THR A 450 -162.16 -18.70 -239.87
C THR A 450 -161.37 -19.30 -241.03
N LYS A 451 -160.12 -18.85 -241.22
CA LYS A 451 -159.14 -19.70 -241.91
C LYS A 451 -158.80 -21.01 -241.14
N SER A 452 -158.78 -21.13 -239.78
CA SER A 452 -158.63 -22.41 -238.94
C SER A 452 -158.67 -22.31 -237.34
N GLU A 453 -158.40 -23.42 -236.54
CA GLU A 453 -158.76 -23.82 -235.08
C GLU A 453 -157.59 -24.54 -234.10
N ILE A 454 -157.44 -24.58 -232.65
CA ILE A 454 -156.78 -25.60 -231.53
C ILE A 454 -155.58 -25.43 -230.31
N GLU A 455 -155.55 -26.12 -229.02
CA GLU A 455 -154.52 -26.72 -227.86
C GLU A 455 -153.76 -26.19 -226.42
N GLU A 456 -153.30 -27.03 -225.30
CA GLU A 456 -152.69 -26.75 -223.81
C GLU A 456 -151.86 -27.79 -222.73
N LEU A 457 -151.20 -27.44 -221.47
CA LEU A 457 -150.93 -28.14 -219.99
C LEU A 457 -149.53 -28.51 -219.04
N GLU A 458 -149.50 -28.52 -217.59
CA GLU A 458 -148.78 -29.24 -216.28
C GLU A 458 -147.32 -29.16 -215.39
N SER A 459 -147.08 -29.47 -213.98
CA SER A 459 -145.77 -29.85 -213.03
C SER A 459 -145.57 -29.81 -211.32
N GLU A 460 -144.61 -30.52 -210.49
CA GLU A 460 -144.08 -30.40 -208.92
C GLU A 460 -142.82 -31.35 -208.27
N SER A 461 -142.13 -31.64 -207.01
CA SER A 461 -141.82 -31.41 -205.42
C SER A 461 -140.49 -32.20 -204.70
N PHE A 462 -139.85 -32.47 -203.41
CA PHE A 462 -139.62 -32.27 -201.81
C PHE A 462 -138.42 -33.21 -201.02
N THR A 463 -137.74 -33.44 -199.74
CA THR A 463 -137.08 -33.02 -198.30
C THR A 463 -136.10 -34.15 -197.47
N PHE A 464 -135.37 -34.38 -196.23
CA PHE A 464 -134.80 -33.98 -194.74
C PHE A 464 -133.74 -35.08 -193.95
N PHE A 465 -132.98 -35.32 -192.72
CA PHE A 465 -132.32 -34.93 -191.27
C PHE A 465 -131.36 -36.09 -190.45
N LEU A 466 -130.56 -36.35 -189.26
CA LEU A 466 -129.69 -35.96 -187.92
C LEU A 466 -128.85 -37.19 -187.08
N ASN A 467 -128.04 -37.43 -185.89
CA ASN A 467 -127.14 -36.93 -184.64
C ASN A 467 -126.31 -37.96 -183.51
N GLU A 468 -125.27 -37.59 -182.57
CA GLU A 468 -124.54 -38.04 -181.16
C GLU A 468 -123.39 -39.23 -180.72
N LYS A 469 -122.60 -39.64 -179.55
CA LYS A 469 -122.16 -39.42 -177.99
C LYS A 469 -121.06 -40.37 -177.04
N LYS A 470 -119.99 -39.92 -176.20
CA LYS A 470 -119.08 -40.23 -174.83
C LYS A 470 -118.41 -41.54 -173.98
N LYS A 471 -117.17 -41.58 -173.20
CA LYS A 471 -116.62 -42.50 -171.95
C LYS A 471 -115.21 -42.35 -170.97
N ILE A 472 -114.54 -43.33 -170.16
CA ILE A 472 -113.49 -43.33 -168.90
C ILE A 472 -112.38 -44.53 -168.52
N LYS A 473 -111.19 -44.35 -167.75
CA LYS A 473 -110.19 -45.16 -166.77
C LYS A 473 -109.23 -46.48 -166.93
N ARG A 474 -108.03 -46.66 -166.19
CA ARG A 474 -107.32 -47.95 -165.60
C ARG A 474 -106.24 -47.89 -164.38
N LEU A 475 -105.14 -48.76 -164.22
CA LEU A 475 -104.15 -49.07 -163.07
C LEU A 475 -102.82 -49.95 -163.43
N GLU A 476 -101.77 -50.14 -162.52
CA GLU A 476 -100.82 -51.33 -162.18
C GLU A 476 -99.20 -51.34 -162.19
N GLN A 477 -98.56 -52.07 -161.23
CA GLN A 477 -97.21 -52.80 -161.08
C GLN A 477 -95.76 -52.17 -160.96
N GLU A 478 -94.67 -53.00 -160.88
CA GLU A 478 -93.40 -52.84 -160.07
C GLU A 478 -92.04 -53.26 -160.77
N ILE A 479 -90.86 -52.96 -160.14
CA ILE A 479 -89.47 -53.57 -160.24
C ILE A 479 -88.30 -52.75 -160.91
N GLU A 480 -87.15 -52.69 -160.18
CA GLU A 480 -85.72 -52.34 -160.50
C GLU A 480 -85.34 -51.03 -161.27
N GLY A 481 -84.08 -50.53 -161.11
CA GLY A 481 -83.68 -49.26 -161.78
C GLY A 481 -82.21 -48.74 -161.77
N SER A 482 -81.43 -48.87 -160.67
CA SER A 482 -79.97 -48.55 -160.59
C SER A 482 -79.45 -47.07 -160.64
N SER A 483 -78.40 -46.84 -159.85
CA SER A 483 -77.24 -45.91 -160.05
C SER A 483 -77.28 -44.39 -159.83
N ARG A 484 -76.39 -43.98 -158.89
CA ARG A 484 -75.49 -42.79 -158.86
C ARG A 484 -76.09 -41.36 -158.78
N GLY A 485 -75.64 -40.48 -157.87
CA GLY A 485 -74.74 -40.69 -156.71
C GLY A 485 -74.09 -39.41 -156.14
N THR A 486 -73.46 -39.56 -154.96
CA THR A 486 -72.38 -38.71 -154.33
C THR A 486 -72.63 -37.21 -154.09
N GLY A 487 -72.49 -36.64 -152.88
CA GLY A 487 -72.34 -37.20 -151.51
C GLY A 487 -71.16 -36.63 -150.68
N LYS A 488 -71.14 -36.97 -149.38
CA LYS A 488 -70.06 -36.78 -148.35
C LYS A 488 -69.80 -35.34 -147.86
N ASN A 489 -69.30 -35.07 -146.64
CA ASN A 489 -69.09 -35.80 -145.36
C ASN A 489 -69.17 -34.74 -144.22
N GLY A 490 -69.48 -34.97 -142.93
CA GLY A 490 -68.92 -35.93 -141.94
C GLY A 490 -67.98 -35.18 -140.96
N SER A 491 -67.78 -35.54 -139.69
CA SER A 491 -68.36 -36.59 -138.84
C SER A 491 -67.78 -36.52 -137.40
N GLU A 492 -68.63 -36.68 -136.36
CA GLU A 492 -68.34 -37.35 -135.06
C GLU A 492 -67.16 -36.77 -134.19
N GLU A 493 -66.80 -37.23 -132.98
CA GLU A 493 -67.08 -38.45 -132.20
C GLU A 493 -66.90 -38.20 -130.66
N THR A 494 -67.58 -38.95 -129.78
CA THR A 494 -67.33 -38.98 -128.31
C THR A 494 -67.68 -40.36 -127.72
N ASP A 495 -66.78 -41.02 -126.98
CA ASP A 495 -67.00 -42.38 -126.42
C ASP A 495 -66.03 -42.74 -125.26
N LYS A 496 -66.27 -43.89 -124.59
CA LYS A 496 -65.40 -44.73 -123.71
C LYS A 496 -65.34 -44.43 -122.19
N ILE A 497 -64.99 -45.40 -121.29
CA ILE A 497 -65.42 -46.82 -121.09
C ILE A 497 -64.90 -47.39 -119.73
N SER A 498 -65.80 -48.01 -118.94
CA SER A 498 -65.66 -49.19 -118.02
C SER A 498 -64.54 -49.40 -116.94
N LEU A 499 -64.82 -50.40 -116.06
CA LEU A 499 -63.95 -51.25 -115.19
C LEU A 499 -63.41 -50.77 -113.82
N GLY A 500 -63.46 -51.67 -112.81
CA GLY A 500 -62.56 -51.70 -111.63
C GLY A 500 -63.19 -51.94 -110.23
N PRO A 501 -62.86 -53.03 -109.49
CA PRO A 501 -63.43 -53.32 -108.14
C PRO A 501 -62.40 -53.52 -106.99
N SER A 502 -62.93 -53.75 -105.77
CA SER A 502 -62.37 -54.51 -104.61
C SER A 502 -62.10 -53.75 -103.30
N ALA A 503 -62.23 -54.49 -102.19
CA ALA A 503 -61.72 -54.22 -100.83
C ALA A 503 -60.49 -55.17 -100.58
N PRO A 504 -60.01 -55.53 -99.36
CA PRO A 504 -60.33 -55.12 -97.97
C PRO A 504 -59.11 -55.00 -96.97
N ILE A 505 -59.40 -54.84 -95.66
CA ILE A 505 -58.77 -55.57 -94.51
C ILE A 505 -57.38 -55.17 -93.88
N VAL A 506 -57.40 -54.89 -92.56
CA VAL A 506 -56.50 -55.39 -91.44
C VAL A 506 -55.12 -54.77 -91.06
N TYR A 507 -55.04 -54.30 -89.78
CA TYR A 507 -53.92 -54.33 -88.77
C TYR A 507 -52.60 -53.54 -89.09
N ASP A 508 -51.58 -53.37 -88.21
CA ASP A 508 -51.19 -54.10 -86.97
C ASP A 508 -50.47 -53.23 -85.87
N THR A 509 -49.71 -53.88 -84.97
CA THR A 509 -49.49 -53.49 -83.56
C THR A 509 -48.03 -53.64 -83.10
N GLU A 510 -47.36 -52.62 -82.52
CA GLU A 510 -45.99 -52.85 -81.96
C GLU A 510 -45.43 -51.89 -80.87
N ILE A 511 -46.06 -50.76 -80.52
CA ILE A 511 -45.35 -49.65 -79.84
C ILE A 511 -45.27 -49.71 -78.28
N HIS A 512 -46.02 -50.59 -77.60
CA HIS A 512 -46.28 -50.42 -76.16
C HIS A 512 -45.33 -51.14 -75.18
N GLU A 513 -44.69 -52.26 -75.54
CA GLU A 513 -43.95 -53.07 -74.55
C GLU A 513 -42.56 -52.52 -74.19
N ILE A 514 -41.86 -51.90 -75.14
CA ILE A 514 -40.47 -51.42 -74.94
C ILE A 514 -40.39 -50.32 -73.87
N ARG A 515 -41.43 -49.48 -73.77
CA ARG A 515 -41.42 -48.29 -72.90
C ARG A 515 -41.61 -48.60 -71.42
N ILE A 516 -42.21 -49.75 -71.07
CA ILE A 516 -42.48 -50.12 -69.68
C ILE A 516 -41.22 -50.71 -69.00
N ARG A 517 -40.47 -51.54 -69.71
CA ARG A 517 -39.29 -52.24 -69.15
C ARG A 517 -38.19 -51.24 -68.72
N GLY A 518 -37.81 -50.33 -69.61
CA GLY A 518 -36.79 -49.30 -69.37
C GLY A 518 -37.16 -48.19 -68.38
N VAL A 519 -38.37 -48.23 -67.81
CA VAL A 519 -38.77 -47.42 -66.65
C VAL A 519 -38.55 -48.20 -65.36
N ASN A 520 -38.95 -49.48 -65.32
CA ASN A 520 -38.85 -50.31 -64.12
C ASN A 520 -37.40 -50.51 -63.65
N ASP A 521 -36.46 -50.74 -64.58
CA ASP A 521 -35.04 -50.94 -64.26
C ASP A 521 -34.37 -49.67 -63.68
N LYS A 522 -34.89 -48.48 -64.03
CA LYS A 522 -34.42 -47.19 -63.48
C LYS A 522 -34.93 -46.96 -62.06
N TRP A 523 -36.20 -47.24 -61.78
CA TRP A 523 -36.73 -47.15 -60.42
C TRP A 523 -36.05 -48.13 -59.47
N LYS A 524 -35.72 -49.34 -59.94
CA LYS A 524 -34.97 -50.32 -59.14
C LYS A 524 -33.55 -49.83 -58.81
N THR A 525 -32.81 -49.35 -59.81
CA THR A 525 -31.44 -48.85 -59.59
C THR A 525 -31.39 -47.58 -58.72
N GLU A 526 -32.43 -46.74 -58.72
CA GLU A 526 -32.52 -45.62 -57.79
C GLU A 526 -32.89 -46.06 -56.36
N LEU A 527 -33.76 -47.08 -56.22
CA LEU A 527 -34.11 -47.66 -54.91
C LEU A 527 -32.88 -48.31 -54.24
N ASP A 528 -32.07 -49.05 -55.01
CA ASP A 528 -30.86 -49.69 -54.50
C ASP A 528 -29.81 -48.66 -54.01
N LYS A 529 -29.70 -47.48 -54.65
CA LYS A 529 -28.89 -46.35 -54.14
C LYS A 529 -29.43 -45.80 -52.83
N LEU A 530 -30.72 -45.49 -52.76
CA LEU A 530 -31.35 -44.91 -51.57
C LEU A 530 -31.26 -45.84 -50.35
N LEU A 531 -31.24 -47.16 -50.57
CA LEU A 531 -30.92 -48.14 -49.53
C LEU A 531 -29.44 -48.09 -49.08
N SER A 532 -28.50 -47.93 -50.02
CA SER A 532 -27.07 -47.74 -49.67
C SER A 532 -26.83 -46.44 -48.89
N GLU A 533 -27.45 -45.32 -49.32
CA GLU A 533 -27.37 -44.03 -48.65
C GLU A 533 -27.98 -44.08 -47.24
N LYS A 534 -29.14 -44.75 -47.08
CA LYS A 534 -29.73 -45.03 -45.77
C LYS A 534 -28.78 -45.82 -44.87
N ASP A 535 -28.16 -46.88 -45.37
CA ASP A 535 -27.29 -47.75 -44.57
C ASP A 535 -25.94 -47.06 -44.22
N GLU A 536 -25.46 -46.14 -45.06
CA GLU A 536 -24.34 -45.24 -44.73
C GLU A 536 -24.74 -44.22 -43.66
N LEU A 537 -25.92 -43.61 -43.75
CA LEU A 537 -26.44 -42.70 -42.74
C LEU A 537 -26.66 -43.41 -41.38
N GLU A 538 -27.15 -44.64 -41.38
CA GLU A 538 -27.29 -45.45 -40.16
C GLU A 538 -25.95 -45.79 -39.50
N ARG A 539 -24.90 -46.07 -40.27
CA ARG A 539 -23.54 -46.24 -39.72
C ARG A 539 -23.06 -44.93 -39.09
N LYS A 540 -23.22 -43.83 -39.81
CA LYS A 540 -22.82 -42.49 -39.36
C LYS A 540 -23.58 -42.02 -38.11
N ILE A 541 -24.82 -42.45 -37.93
CA ILE A 541 -25.59 -42.24 -36.69
C ILE A 541 -24.93 -42.99 -35.53
N ARG A 542 -24.63 -44.29 -35.68
CA ARG A 542 -23.97 -45.09 -34.63
C ARG A 542 -22.58 -44.53 -34.28
N ASP A 543 -21.80 -44.13 -35.29
CA ASP A 543 -20.49 -43.50 -35.09
C ASP A 543 -20.60 -42.20 -34.28
N LEU A 544 -21.70 -41.44 -34.43
CA LEU A 544 -21.99 -40.23 -33.65
C LEU A 544 -22.53 -40.56 -32.24
N GLU A 545 -23.35 -41.61 -32.10
CA GLU A 545 -23.82 -42.10 -30.80
C GLU A 545 -22.65 -42.58 -29.92
N ASP A 546 -21.71 -43.35 -30.47
CA ASP A 546 -20.49 -43.77 -29.78
C ASP A 546 -19.59 -42.58 -29.41
N GLN A 547 -19.48 -41.56 -30.28
CA GLN A 547 -18.77 -40.32 -29.97
C GLN A 547 -19.44 -39.54 -28.83
N ILE A 548 -20.78 -39.49 -28.78
CA ILE A 548 -21.53 -38.87 -27.68
C ILE A 548 -21.31 -39.64 -26.37
N VAL A 549 -21.37 -40.97 -26.40
CA VAL A 549 -21.08 -41.82 -25.22
C VAL A 549 -19.64 -41.64 -24.74
N GLN A 550 -18.67 -41.52 -25.65
CA GLN A 550 -17.28 -41.25 -25.31
C GLN A 550 -17.11 -39.84 -24.69
N LYS A 551 -17.77 -38.81 -25.25
CA LYS A 551 -17.71 -37.45 -24.72
C LYS A 551 -18.42 -37.29 -23.37
N ASN A 552 -19.54 -37.96 -23.15
CA ASN A 552 -20.21 -37.96 -21.85
C ASN A 552 -19.30 -38.56 -20.76
N ARG A 553 -18.61 -39.69 -21.05
CA ARG A 553 -17.62 -40.28 -20.13
C ARG A 553 -16.38 -39.41 -19.89
N GLU A 554 -16.06 -38.50 -20.80
CA GLU A 554 -14.99 -37.52 -20.64
C GLU A 554 -15.45 -36.35 -19.75
N ILE A 555 -16.70 -35.90 -19.93
CA ILE A 555 -17.36 -34.88 -19.08
C ILE A 555 -17.51 -35.39 -17.65
N GLU A 556 -18.03 -36.60 -17.43
CA GLU A 556 -18.18 -37.22 -16.09
C GLU A 556 -16.85 -37.24 -15.30
N ARG A 557 -15.72 -37.49 -15.98
CA ARG A 557 -14.38 -37.44 -15.38
C ARG A 557 -13.98 -36.01 -15.04
N GLN A 558 -14.13 -35.08 -15.97
CA GLN A 558 -13.81 -33.66 -15.75
C GLN A 558 -14.67 -33.06 -14.62
N GLU A 559 -15.95 -33.43 -14.52
CA GLU A 559 -16.83 -33.03 -13.41
C GLU A 559 -16.37 -33.62 -12.06
N SER A 560 -15.92 -34.89 -12.04
CA SER A 560 -15.32 -35.51 -10.85
C SER A 560 -14.02 -34.81 -10.43
N ASP A 561 -13.11 -34.52 -11.37
CA ASP A 561 -11.85 -33.83 -11.11
C ASP A 561 -12.10 -32.39 -10.60
N ILE A 562 -13.06 -31.67 -11.20
CA ILE A 562 -13.50 -30.34 -10.76
C ILE A 562 -14.13 -30.41 -9.36
N ALA A 563 -14.91 -31.45 -9.05
CA ALA A 563 -15.48 -31.63 -7.71
C ALA A 563 -14.40 -31.91 -6.66
N GLU A 564 -13.40 -32.73 -6.97
CA GLU A 564 -12.30 -33.00 -6.03
C GLU A 564 -11.39 -31.78 -5.83
N LEU A 565 -11.11 -31.01 -6.88
CA LEU A 565 -10.39 -29.74 -6.79
C LEU A 565 -11.17 -28.72 -5.95
N LYS A 566 -12.48 -28.57 -6.16
CA LYS A 566 -13.35 -27.72 -5.32
C LYS A 566 -13.30 -28.14 -3.86
N ARG A 567 -13.34 -29.45 -3.56
CA ARG A 567 -13.21 -29.96 -2.18
C ARG A 567 -11.85 -29.59 -1.58
N LYS A 568 -10.74 -29.84 -2.28
CA LYS A 568 -9.38 -29.51 -1.82
C LYS A 568 -9.21 -28.01 -1.55
N HIS A 569 -9.74 -27.15 -2.42
CA HIS A 569 -9.70 -25.70 -2.23
C HIS A 569 -10.59 -25.25 -1.06
N GLN A 570 -11.75 -25.88 -0.83
CA GLN A 570 -12.59 -25.59 0.34
C GLN A 570 -11.90 -26.00 1.66
N GLU A 571 -11.30 -27.20 1.70
CA GLU A 571 -10.53 -27.70 2.84
C GLU A 571 -9.36 -26.76 3.20
N GLU A 572 -8.65 -26.22 2.19
CA GLU A 572 -7.57 -25.25 2.42
C GLU A 572 -8.09 -23.85 2.82
N ILE A 573 -9.22 -23.40 2.26
CA ILE A 573 -9.89 -22.15 2.69
C ILE A 573 -10.27 -22.23 4.17
N ASP A 574 -10.81 -23.36 4.62
CA ASP A 574 -11.24 -23.52 6.01
C ASP A 574 -10.07 -23.76 6.97
N ARG A 575 -8.96 -24.38 6.52
CA ARG A 575 -7.65 -24.31 7.22
C ARG A 575 -7.21 -22.86 7.41
N LEU A 576 -7.08 -22.09 6.33
CA LEU A 576 -6.54 -20.73 6.38
C LEU A 576 -7.42 -19.79 7.22
N ARG A 577 -8.75 -20.01 7.23
CA ARG A 577 -9.67 -19.33 8.15
C ARG A 577 -9.41 -19.68 9.62
N SER A 578 -9.16 -20.95 9.92
CA SER A 578 -8.80 -21.38 11.28
C SER A 578 -7.46 -20.79 11.73
N GLU A 579 -6.45 -20.77 10.85
CA GLU A 579 -5.14 -20.19 11.13
C GLU A 579 -5.21 -18.66 11.32
N MET A 580 -6.00 -17.95 10.49
CA MET A 580 -6.26 -16.51 10.70
C MET A 580 -7.01 -16.24 12.02
N SER A 581 -7.96 -17.08 12.43
CA SER A 581 -8.62 -16.95 13.73
C SER A 581 -7.61 -17.12 14.85
N GLN A 582 -6.82 -18.20 14.85
CA GLN A 582 -5.82 -18.48 15.88
C GLN A 582 -4.76 -17.38 15.99
N LEU A 583 -4.34 -16.80 14.86
CA LEU A 583 -3.44 -15.64 14.84
C LEU A 583 -4.13 -14.37 15.39
N HIS A 584 -5.40 -14.13 15.08
CA HIS A 584 -6.16 -12.99 15.60
C HIS A 584 -6.38 -13.11 17.11
N ASP A 585 -6.84 -14.27 17.58
CA ASP A 585 -7.03 -14.61 18.99
C ASP A 585 -5.70 -14.47 19.76
N LYS A 586 -4.59 -14.96 19.19
CA LYS A 586 -3.25 -14.78 19.78
C LYS A 586 -2.85 -13.30 19.84
N HIS A 587 -2.97 -12.56 18.74
CA HIS A 587 -2.63 -11.14 18.73
C HIS A 587 -3.47 -10.30 19.70
N GLN A 588 -4.75 -10.67 19.91
CA GLN A 588 -5.61 -10.04 20.90
C GLN A 588 -5.13 -10.34 22.33
N ASN A 589 -4.78 -11.59 22.63
CA ASN A 589 -4.23 -11.98 23.93
C ASN A 589 -2.87 -11.29 24.20
N ASP A 590 -1.93 -11.36 23.25
CA ASP A 590 -0.61 -10.69 23.35
C ASP A 590 -0.78 -9.18 23.66
N LEU A 591 -1.78 -8.53 23.04
CA LEU A 591 -2.08 -7.09 23.18
C LEU A 591 -2.86 -6.74 24.46
N ASP A 592 -3.60 -7.69 25.06
CA ASP A 592 -4.23 -7.51 26.37
C ASP A 592 -3.24 -7.79 27.53
N ASP A 593 -2.33 -8.75 27.36
CA ASP A 593 -1.18 -8.97 28.27
C ASP A 593 -0.27 -7.73 28.32
N GLU A 594 0.03 -7.10 27.17
CA GLU A 594 0.77 -5.83 27.12
C GLU A 594 0.03 -4.73 27.92
N LYS A 595 -1.29 -4.58 27.76
CA LYS A 595 -2.08 -3.59 28.53
C LYS A 595 -2.01 -3.87 30.02
N GLU A 596 -2.12 -5.12 30.45
CA GLU A 596 -2.03 -5.47 31.88
C GLU A 596 -0.63 -5.15 32.43
N GLN A 597 0.44 -5.39 31.64
CA GLN A 597 1.80 -5.00 32.02
C GLN A 597 1.98 -3.47 32.08
N TYR A 598 1.46 -2.72 31.11
CA TYR A 598 1.50 -1.25 31.14
C TYR A 598 0.72 -0.69 32.34
N ASN A 599 -0.44 -1.25 32.68
CA ASN A 599 -1.23 -0.85 33.85
C ASN A 599 -0.46 -1.11 35.16
N LYS A 600 0.12 -2.30 35.34
CA LYS A 600 0.96 -2.63 36.51
C LYS A 600 2.17 -1.70 36.65
N ASN A 601 2.83 -1.37 35.53
CA ASN A 601 3.93 -0.42 35.52
C ASN A 601 3.47 1.00 35.92
N LEU A 602 2.30 1.43 35.45
CA LEU A 602 1.73 2.74 35.73
C LEU A 602 1.26 2.86 37.20
N GLU A 603 0.72 1.79 37.79
CA GLU A 603 0.43 1.69 39.23
C GLU A 603 1.70 1.72 40.08
N SER A 604 2.75 1.01 39.68
CA SER A 604 4.06 1.05 40.34
C SER A 604 4.68 2.45 40.32
N ILE A 605 4.61 3.14 39.17
CA ILE A 605 5.09 4.53 39.02
C ILE A 605 4.29 5.48 39.93
N LYS A 606 2.95 5.34 40.01
CA LYS A 606 2.12 6.15 40.93
C LYS A 606 2.52 5.94 42.40
N LEU A 607 2.76 4.70 42.82
CA LEU A 607 3.17 4.41 44.20
C LEU A 607 4.53 5.05 44.53
N VAL A 608 5.49 5.04 43.60
CA VAL A 608 6.76 5.76 43.74
C VAL A 608 6.57 7.27 43.72
N GLU A 609 5.65 7.80 42.91
CA GLU A 609 5.30 9.22 42.88
C GLU A 609 4.72 9.68 44.22
N ASP A 610 3.77 8.93 44.80
CA ASP A 610 3.19 9.21 46.11
C ASP A 610 4.23 9.07 47.24
N GLU A 611 5.13 8.10 47.19
CA GLU A 611 6.28 8.03 48.10
C GLU A 611 7.17 9.30 48.02
N LEU A 612 7.45 9.79 46.81
CA LEU A 612 8.27 10.99 46.61
C LEU A 612 7.54 12.27 47.05
N ARG A 613 6.23 12.38 46.77
CA ARG A 613 5.36 13.46 47.25
C ARG A 613 5.34 13.52 48.79
N ASN A 614 5.21 12.37 49.46
CA ASN A 614 5.26 12.29 50.92
C ASN A 614 6.65 12.68 51.48
N LYS A 615 7.74 12.19 50.88
CA LYS A 615 9.12 12.56 51.28
C LYS A 615 9.40 14.05 51.07
N LEU A 616 8.87 14.65 50.01
CA LEU A 616 8.95 16.09 49.77
C LEU A 616 8.21 16.89 50.84
N ALA A 617 6.94 16.55 51.13
CA ALA A 617 6.15 17.21 52.17
C ALA A 617 6.79 17.09 53.57
N GLU A 618 7.42 15.95 53.89
CA GLU A 618 8.22 15.80 55.11
C GLU A 618 9.45 16.73 55.13
N ALA A 619 10.14 16.88 54.01
CA ALA A 619 11.32 17.75 53.91
C ALA A 619 10.94 19.23 54.02
N GLU A 620 9.86 19.65 53.36
CA GLU A 620 9.28 21.00 53.47
C GLU A 620 8.87 21.31 54.91
N ARG A 621 8.23 20.36 55.61
CA ARG A 621 7.85 20.53 57.02
C ARG A 621 9.07 20.69 57.93
N LYS A 622 10.11 19.86 57.74
CA LYS A 622 11.38 19.95 58.48
C LYS A 622 12.13 21.25 58.19
N PHE A 623 12.08 21.74 56.96
CA PHE A 623 12.65 23.04 56.59
C PHE A 623 11.91 24.20 57.27
N ALA A 624 10.57 24.18 57.28
CA ALA A 624 9.77 25.17 57.99
C ALA A 624 10.00 25.12 59.52
N GLU A 625 10.15 23.94 60.12
CA GLU A 625 10.54 23.78 61.53
C GLU A 625 11.93 24.40 61.79
N ALA A 626 12.92 24.14 60.93
CA ALA A 626 14.26 24.70 61.05
C ALA A 626 14.29 26.22 60.89
N GLN A 627 13.56 26.78 59.91
CA GLN A 627 13.45 28.22 59.69
C GLN A 627 12.75 28.93 60.87
N ASN A 628 11.74 28.32 61.47
CA ASN A 628 11.13 28.84 62.70
C ASN A 628 12.10 28.79 63.90
N ARG A 629 12.93 27.74 63.99
CA ARG A 629 13.98 27.64 65.01
C ARG A 629 15.07 28.70 64.84
N GLU A 630 15.48 28.98 63.60
CA GLU A 630 16.42 30.04 63.25
C GLU A 630 15.87 31.43 63.62
N ASN A 631 14.64 31.74 63.18
CA ASN A 631 13.92 32.97 63.55
C ASN A 631 13.79 33.18 65.07
N GLN A 632 13.68 32.09 65.85
CA GLN A 632 13.68 32.16 67.32
C GLN A 632 15.08 32.50 67.86
N LEU A 633 16.11 31.80 67.38
CA LEU A 633 17.50 32.03 67.81
C LEU A 633 18.01 33.43 67.44
N GLU A 634 17.55 34.01 66.33
CA GLU A 634 17.85 35.40 65.99
C GLU A 634 17.25 36.41 66.99
N ARG A 635 16.02 36.16 67.47
CA ARG A 635 15.39 36.99 68.52
C ARG A 635 16.12 36.86 69.85
N GLU A 636 16.42 35.63 70.27
CA GLU A 636 17.19 35.35 71.49
C GLU A 636 18.58 36.03 71.44
N LYS A 637 19.25 35.99 70.27
CA LYS A 637 20.52 36.68 70.00
C LYS A 637 20.37 38.21 70.03
N ALA A 638 19.29 38.78 69.50
CA ALA A 638 19.01 40.20 69.55
C ALA A 638 18.78 40.69 70.99
N GLU A 639 17.97 39.97 71.77
CA GLU A 639 17.75 40.26 73.20
C GLU A 639 19.04 40.17 74.01
N LEU A 640 19.89 39.15 73.76
CA LEU A 640 21.17 39.01 74.45
C LEU A 640 22.15 40.14 74.08
N LYS A 641 22.15 40.59 72.83
CA LYS A 641 22.93 41.75 72.38
C LYS A 641 22.44 43.04 73.05
N GLU A 642 21.13 43.26 73.14
CA GLU A 642 20.56 44.42 73.84
C GLU A 642 20.93 44.39 75.34
N LYS A 643 20.76 43.25 76.02
CA LYS A 643 21.15 43.08 77.44
C LYS A 643 22.65 43.30 77.66
N TYR A 644 23.50 42.92 76.70
CA TYR A 644 24.94 43.20 76.73
C TYR A 644 25.26 44.68 76.54
N GLU A 645 24.58 45.37 75.61
CA GLU A 645 24.75 46.81 75.37
C GLU A 645 24.23 47.65 76.55
N GLN A 646 23.11 47.26 77.16
CA GLN A 646 22.63 47.81 78.43
C GLN A 646 23.66 47.60 79.56
N GLY A 647 24.24 46.39 79.67
CA GLY A 647 25.27 46.06 80.66
C GLY A 647 26.56 46.87 80.49
N LEU A 648 27.05 47.03 79.25
CA LEU A 648 28.17 47.93 78.94
C LEU A 648 27.86 49.39 79.31
N THR A 649 26.63 49.84 79.05
CA THR A 649 26.18 51.20 79.41
C THR A 649 26.14 51.40 80.92
N GLN A 650 25.74 50.39 81.70
CA GLN A 650 25.80 50.43 83.17
C GLN A 650 27.26 50.43 83.67
N ILE A 651 28.13 49.60 83.09
CA ILE A 651 29.57 49.57 83.43
C ILE A 651 30.24 50.92 83.12
N GLN A 652 29.87 51.59 82.03
CA GLN A 652 30.40 52.92 81.73
C GLN A 652 29.91 53.94 82.76
N LYS A 653 28.61 53.99 83.06
CA LYS A 653 28.09 54.85 84.13
C LYS A 653 28.79 54.63 85.47
N PHE A 654 28.98 53.37 85.90
CA PHE A 654 29.70 53.06 87.13
C PHE A 654 31.18 53.46 87.10
N LYS A 655 31.80 53.70 85.94
CA LYS A 655 33.12 54.34 85.84
C LYS A 655 33.00 55.85 85.90
N ASP A 656 32.07 56.43 85.16
CA ASP A 656 31.82 57.88 85.17
C ASP A 656 31.52 58.35 86.61
N ASP A 657 30.63 57.65 87.33
CA ASP A 657 30.33 57.84 88.76
C ASP A 657 31.56 57.65 89.68
N LEU A 658 32.50 56.75 89.31
CA LEU A 658 33.73 56.48 90.07
C LEU A 658 34.80 57.56 89.84
N ASP A 659 34.91 58.07 88.62
CA ASP A 659 35.85 59.12 88.26
C ASP A 659 35.36 60.49 88.78
N ASP A 660 34.04 60.72 88.80
CA ASP A 660 33.42 61.86 89.50
C ASP A 660 33.65 61.79 91.02
N THR A 661 33.42 60.64 91.67
CA THR A 661 33.68 60.50 93.12
C THR A 661 35.17 60.51 93.49
N GLN A 662 36.07 60.19 92.56
CA GLN A 662 37.52 60.45 92.72
C GLN A 662 37.81 61.96 92.64
N GLN A 663 37.22 62.69 91.69
CA GLN A 663 37.37 64.15 91.63
C GLN A 663 36.77 64.87 92.85
N GLU A 664 35.64 64.41 93.40
CA GLU A 664 35.11 64.92 94.67
C GLU A 664 36.02 64.64 95.87
N ALA A 665 36.89 63.62 95.80
CA ALA A 665 37.83 63.24 96.86
C ALA A 665 39.22 63.91 96.75
N GLU A 666 39.54 64.52 95.60
CA GLU A 666 40.80 65.26 95.35
C GLU A 666 40.68 66.79 95.54
N ASN A 667 39.49 67.32 95.88
CA ASN A 667 39.22 68.75 96.12
C ASN A 667 38.97 69.09 97.60
#